data_AF-A0A8H3UCV3-F1
#
_entry.id   AF-A0A8H3UCV3-F1
#
_cell.length_a   1.000
_cell.length_b   1.000
_cell.length_c   1.000
_cell.angle_alpha   90.00
_cell.angle_beta   90.00
_cell.angle_gamma   90.00
#
_symmetry.space_group_name_H-M   'P 1'
#
loop_
_entity.id
_entity.type
_entity.pdbx_description
1 polymer ?
#
loop_
_entity_poly.entity_id
_entity_poly.type
_entity_poly.pdbx_seq_one_letter_code
_entity_poly.pdbx_strand_id
1 'polypeptide(L)'
;MTLSALPENALDIFKAFVATFKPTPYDANKKDIATNPDTISGVRIRPLSSEETETDDAYAALPRSRAPNVVDLHELKIGVRGPKLDSSSYRLDKVFGPNVDTDTIYDGLVKPLMHLAWGGGIGTLFAYGQTGSGKTYTISGIEKIVARELMSGSLEGERSISVSMIELAGNLSHDLLNDRKPVSIFEDTFKEVKFVGAIETQVSTAQDLIQLIDKANTYRSTESTEKNDTSSRSHAICRISIANPCIPSAPDGLLYLVDLAGSEAARDVVDHKSDRMKEAREINKSLSILTECIRGRAQADRPSSGKLYIPFRQANLTKALKHVFDPDIRRASKTSVITCVNPSFLDGQQSKNTLRYAEMLRVAVPHPHILKFDKERPITWSNEGAQHWISKNSGTPSVDPKILAPFESGAQLIRIPQTEFIERCLKTPGVNELQAQAFFDKVWRQHIDNPIKKTGKPPGAPVIAKNSSHLPFHVRIKPGMVVQYNCMDNEAEHPLALILCPDWAVETHVVDMRHVEVKGERNVGRKKYLCAVMAPAVMHGAFELSVWRQVLVDVADMEKEVLMDQLNFTHGVASGDPYSNSVILWTRISPQLGNDKSNVTVEGTAAMYSHETEQYLKASSRRICVQYRVGTDKNVTSTVDSGIAYTTSDIDFTIKVEAKNLKPFTLYYYQFNVCGSSNKSPIGRTKTSPTADDDVSQIGVAVYSCSQYQNGYFNAYGNSARKDNVDYVIHLGDYIYESTKGKLGQDPRATNPSRETITLYDYRTRIAQHRTDLDLLLSHQQFAWIATWDDHEVANNGYRDGFSNMNNTESSFLKYGGVSVDQRKMNAVRAYFEWMPIRQVELDDNLRIWRTFSMGKLLDLVMLDTRNYDRSITTLDYNNEYIYDISNDAGRSLMGSRQENWFYRTLSDSSSRGATWRIIGNQIIFSRINITSWFGTFENPFNGDQWDGYMANRNRTLKHLYDNEIGNNIFLAGDSHANWVSDLVWLDEEDYDTQTGANAIGAEFAGTAVTSSGFGGTISSANAQAQKLVKDNVELKWNEGYYRGYFELQISPKEVKASYFGCPTVATRNPYEIPLANFTVAVGANHLSRPIAGGNVESGAISEGTQKLTNVTYNTETKR
;
A
#
# COMPACT_ATOMS: atom_id res chain seq x y z
N MET A 1 20.22 -20.87 24.57
CA MET A 1 20.66 -22.11 25.24
C MET A 1 19.97 -22.17 26.59
N THR A 2 19.35 -23.30 26.92
CA THR A 2 18.72 -23.57 28.22
C THR A 2 19.78 -23.78 29.29
N LEU A 3 19.46 -23.44 30.55
CA LEU A 3 20.30 -23.65 31.75
C LEU A 3 20.80 -25.10 31.90
N SER A 4 20.13 -26.07 31.28
CA SER A 4 20.43 -27.51 31.31
C SER A 4 21.75 -27.92 30.64
N ALA A 5 22.50 -27.00 30.05
CA ALA A 5 23.76 -27.27 29.36
C ALA A 5 25.02 -26.76 30.11
N LEU A 6 24.86 -26.08 31.25
CA LEU A 6 25.98 -25.58 32.04
C LEU A 6 26.45 -26.66 33.05
N PRO A 7 27.78 -26.83 33.26
CA PRO A 7 28.29 -27.76 34.28
C PRO A 7 27.87 -27.31 35.70
N GLU A 8 27.75 -28.25 36.65
CA GLU A 8 27.30 -27.98 38.03
C GLU A 8 28.13 -26.89 38.75
N ASN A 9 29.39 -26.68 38.35
CA ASN A 9 30.30 -25.66 38.89
C ASN A 9 30.42 -24.39 38.00
N ALA A 10 29.46 -24.13 37.09
CA ALA A 10 29.55 -23.03 36.14
C ALA A 10 29.69 -21.65 36.79
N LEU A 11 29.02 -21.42 37.93
CA LEU A 11 29.07 -20.16 38.66
C LEU A 11 30.45 -19.88 39.26
N ASP A 12 31.11 -20.90 39.82
CA ASP A 12 32.48 -20.79 40.35
C ASP A 12 33.49 -20.54 39.24
N ILE A 13 33.34 -21.24 38.11
CA ILE A 13 34.16 -21.02 36.91
C ILE A 13 34.00 -19.58 36.40
N PHE A 14 32.77 -19.07 36.38
CA PHE A 14 32.48 -17.70 35.98
C PHE A 14 33.13 -16.68 36.93
N LYS A 15 32.95 -16.84 38.25
CA LYS A 15 33.59 -15.97 39.28
C LYS A 15 35.12 -15.95 39.12
N ALA A 16 35.74 -17.11 38.89
CA ALA A 16 37.19 -17.21 38.67
C ALA A 16 37.65 -16.51 37.38
N PHE A 17 36.91 -16.65 36.27
CA PHE A 17 37.24 -15.96 35.02
C PHE A 17 37.04 -14.45 35.10
N VAL A 18 35.97 -13.97 35.73
CA VAL A 18 35.74 -12.53 35.93
C VAL A 18 36.84 -11.94 36.81
N ALA A 19 37.26 -12.62 37.88
CA ALA A 19 38.34 -12.16 38.75
C ALA A 19 39.70 -12.03 38.04
N THR A 20 39.93 -12.81 36.98
CA THR A 20 41.17 -12.80 36.19
C THR A 20 41.06 -11.97 34.90
N PHE A 21 39.89 -11.42 34.60
CA PHE A 21 39.65 -10.61 33.40
C PHE A 21 40.45 -9.32 33.43
N LYS A 22 41.22 -9.08 32.37
CA LYS A 22 41.94 -7.81 32.16
C LYS A 22 41.19 -7.00 31.09
N PRO A 23 40.54 -5.88 31.45
CA PRO A 23 39.80 -5.08 30.48
C PRO A 23 40.73 -4.52 29.41
N THR A 24 40.24 -4.47 28.16
CA THR A 24 40.97 -3.90 27.04
C THR A 24 41.35 -2.43 27.34
N PRO A 25 42.59 -2.00 27.04
CA PRO A 25 43.03 -0.62 27.27
C PRO A 25 42.08 0.38 26.61
N TYR A 26 41.84 1.50 27.30
CA TYR A 26 41.05 2.61 26.76
C TYR A 26 41.74 3.19 25.52
N ASP A 27 41.12 3.05 24.35
CA ASP A 27 41.60 3.64 23.11
C ASP A 27 41.13 5.09 23.00
N ALA A 28 41.99 6.02 23.41
CA ALA A 28 41.74 7.46 23.34
C ALA A 28 41.70 7.99 21.89
N ASN A 29 42.11 7.19 20.89
CA ASN A 29 42.17 7.61 19.48
C ASN A 29 40.91 7.29 18.67
N LYS A 30 39.98 6.48 19.20
CA LYS A 30 38.61 6.42 18.64
C LYS A 30 37.95 7.77 18.91
N LYS A 31 37.96 8.65 17.90
CA LYS A 31 37.34 10.00 17.90
C LYS A 31 36.14 10.01 18.83
N ASP A 32 36.23 10.76 19.93
CA ASP A 32 35.09 11.01 20.81
C ASP A 32 33.95 11.51 19.93
N ILE A 33 32.92 10.68 19.76
CA ILE A 33 31.64 11.12 19.21
C ILE A 33 31.15 12.14 20.24
N ALA A 34 31.21 13.43 19.89
CA ALA A 34 30.72 14.50 20.74
C ALA A 34 29.29 14.15 21.17
N THR A 35 29.06 14.13 22.48
CA THR A 35 27.76 13.80 23.06
C THR A 35 26.71 14.76 22.52
N ASN A 36 25.65 14.23 21.91
CA ASN A 36 24.52 15.04 21.49
C ASN A 36 23.87 15.69 22.72
N PRO A 37 23.83 17.03 22.83
CA PRO A 37 23.23 17.70 23.99
C PRO A 37 21.71 17.53 24.09
N ASP A 38 21.07 17.01 23.03
CA ASP A 38 19.63 16.81 22.94
C ASP A 38 19.18 15.36 23.14
N THR A 39 20.11 14.40 23.14
CA THR A 39 19.81 12.98 23.43
C THR A 39 20.88 12.36 24.33
N ILE A 40 20.50 11.97 25.55
CA ILE A 40 21.39 11.37 26.55
C ILE A 40 21.02 9.91 26.78
N SER A 41 21.98 8.99 26.62
CA SER A 41 21.80 7.56 26.88
C SER A 41 22.44 7.17 28.22
N GLY A 42 21.61 6.74 29.18
CA GLY A 42 22.03 6.24 30.49
C GLY A 42 21.73 4.75 30.67
N VAL A 43 22.52 4.07 31.49
CA VAL A 43 22.22 2.70 31.97
C VAL A 43 22.10 2.66 33.47
N ARG A 44 21.10 1.92 33.97
CA ARG A 44 20.93 1.53 35.37
C ARG A 44 21.13 0.04 35.50
N ILE A 45 22.11 -0.37 36.30
CA ILE A 45 22.29 -1.74 36.73
C ILE A 45 21.58 -1.86 38.08
N ARG A 46 20.55 -2.72 38.20
CA ARG A 46 19.87 -2.92 39.49
C ARG A 46 20.77 -3.75 40.45
N PRO A 47 20.58 -3.67 41.78
CA PRO A 47 21.18 -4.65 42.69
C PRO A 47 20.61 -6.06 42.45
N LEU A 48 21.34 -7.08 42.89
CA LEU A 48 20.81 -8.45 42.98
C LEU A 48 19.60 -8.47 43.93
N SER A 49 18.58 -9.23 43.58
CA SER A 49 17.40 -9.47 44.41
C SER A 49 17.72 -10.38 45.59
N SER A 50 16.80 -10.48 46.55
CA SER A 50 16.94 -11.39 47.69
C SER A 50 17.11 -12.85 47.25
N GLU A 51 16.30 -13.30 46.28
CA GLU A 51 16.38 -14.66 45.72
C GLU A 51 17.72 -14.91 45.01
N GLU A 52 18.19 -13.97 44.18
CA GLU A 52 19.49 -14.08 43.51
C GLU A 52 20.65 -14.12 44.52
N THR A 53 20.53 -13.36 45.62
CA THR A 53 21.52 -13.34 46.71
C THR A 53 21.52 -14.66 47.49
N GLU A 54 20.35 -15.26 47.73
CA GLU A 54 20.22 -16.58 48.37
C GLU A 54 20.85 -17.70 47.51
N THR A 55 20.81 -17.57 46.19
CA THR A 55 21.46 -18.50 45.25
C THR A 55 22.95 -18.22 44.98
N ASP A 56 23.55 -17.26 45.70
CA ASP A 56 24.95 -16.83 45.53
C ASP A 56 25.30 -16.38 44.09
N ASP A 57 24.33 -15.79 43.38
CA ASP A 57 24.48 -15.36 41.99
C ASP A 57 25.58 -14.28 41.80
N ALA A 58 26.09 -14.13 40.59
CA ALA A 58 27.21 -13.23 40.27
C ALA A 58 26.79 -12.06 39.37
N TYR A 59 27.40 -10.89 39.59
CA TYR A 59 27.24 -9.73 38.70
C TYR A 59 27.94 -9.98 37.35
N ALA A 60 27.15 -10.15 36.29
CA ALA A 60 27.63 -10.23 34.91
C ALA A 60 27.87 -8.86 34.28
N ALA A 61 27.12 -7.82 34.69
CA ALA A 61 27.27 -6.45 34.22
C ALA A 61 27.98 -5.59 35.28
N LEU A 62 29.18 -5.09 34.98
CA LEU A 62 30.03 -4.37 35.92
C LEU A 62 30.45 -2.99 35.36
N PRO A 63 30.20 -1.89 36.08
CA PRO A 63 30.70 -0.56 35.69
C PRO A 63 32.21 -0.48 35.91
N ARG A 64 32.94 0.12 34.97
CA ARG A 64 34.41 0.18 35.04
C ARG A 64 34.88 1.35 35.93
N SER A 65 35.66 1.05 36.99
CA SER A 65 36.12 2.08 37.95
C SER A 65 36.99 3.19 37.34
N ARG A 66 37.80 2.87 36.31
CA ARG A 66 38.71 3.83 35.64
C ARG A 66 38.10 4.47 34.38
N ALA A 67 36.88 4.10 34.00
CA ALA A 67 36.15 4.69 32.88
C ALA A 67 34.64 4.69 33.23
N PRO A 68 34.14 5.72 33.93
CA PRO A 68 32.81 5.69 34.55
C PRO A 68 31.66 5.63 33.54
N ASN A 69 31.95 5.77 32.24
CA ASN A 69 30.97 5.71 31.14
C ASN A 69 30.96 4.36 30.41
N VAL A 70 31.62 3.33 30.96
CA VAL A 70 31.75 2.02 30.34
C VAL A 70 31.22 0.93 31.28
N VAL A 71 30.40 0.03 30.72
CA VAL A 71 29.94 -1.20 31.38
C VAL A 71 30.57 -2.38 30.67
N ASP A 72 31.22 -3.25 31.45
CA ASP A 72 31.73 -4.55 31.01
C ASP A 72 30.67 -5.61 31.31
N LEU A 73 30.28 -6.37 30.30
CA LEU A 73 29.33 -7.48 30.40
C LEU A 73 30.04 -8.80 30.11
N HIS A 74 29.89 -9.75 31.02
CA HIS A 74 30.54 -11.05 30.98
C HIS A 74 29.55 -12.18 30.77
N GLU A 75 29.81 -13.06 29.80
CA GLU A 75 29.01 -14.25 29.51
C GLU A 75 29.89 -15.50 29.53
N LEU A 76 29.45 -16.58 30.18
CA LEU A 76 30.13 -17.86 30.11
C LEU A 76 29.66 -18.64 28.88
N LYS A 77 30.59 -19.03 28.01
CA LYS A 77 30.31 -19.85 26.82
C LYS A 77 31.10 -21.15 26.86
N ILE A 78 30.47 -22.24 26.44
CA ILE A 78 31.14 -23.53 26.27
C ILE A 78 31.67 -23.59 24.83
N GLY A 79 32.99 -23.55 24.68
CA GLY A 79 33.66 -23.76 23.39
C GLY A 79 34.17 -25.19 23.25
N VAL A 80 34.68 -25.52 22.06
CA VAL A 80 35.26 -26.84 21.74
C VAL A 80 36.40 -27.26 22.70
N ARG A 81 37.08 -26.28 23.34
CA ARG A 81 38.18 -26.49 24.30
C ARG A 81 37.76 -26.30 25.77
N GLY A 82 36.47 -26.24 26.07
CA GLY A 82 35.93 -26.02 27.42
C GLY A 82 35.33 -24.63 27.62
N PRO A 83 34.93 -24.30 28.87
CA PRO A 83 34.33 -23.02 29.23
C PRO A 83 35.29 -21.85 28.98
N LYS A 84 34.78 -20.75 28.41
CA LYS A 84 35.50 -19.50 28.23
C LYS A 84 34.61 -18.31 28.58
N LEU A 85 35.23 -17.23 29.05
CA LEU A 85 34.56 -15.95 29.27
C LEU A 85 34.51 -15.16 27.97
N ASP A 86 33.30 -14.85 27.50
CA ASP A 86 33.07 -13.89 26.42
C ASP A 86 32.69 -12.55 27.06
N SER A 87 33.51 -11.52 26.87
CA SER A 87 33.33 -10.22 27.51
C SER A 87 33.10 -9.13 26.46
N SER A 88 32.10 -8.29 26.67
CA SER A 88 31.74 -7.18 25.79
C SER A 88 31.72 -5.88 26.59
N SER A 89 32.33 -4.82 26.08
CA SER A 89 32.30 -3.49 26.72
C SER A 89 31.37 -2.56 25.94
N TYR A 90 30.49 -1.85 26.66
CA TYR A 90 29.55 -0.89 26.08
C TYR A 90 29.81 0.49 26.64
N ARG A 91 29.87 1.51 25.77
CA ARG A 91 30.11 2.90 26.18
C ARG A 91 28.85 3.74 26.06
N LEU A 92 28.43 4.33 27.18
CA LEU A 92 27.21 5.14 27.32
C LEU A 92 27.55 6.55 27.83
N ASP A 93 26.56 7.44 27.91
CA ASP A 93 26.78 8.80 28.37
C ASP A 93 26.78 8.89 29.90
N LYS A 94 25.96 8.06 30.57
CA LYS A 94 25.93 7.89 32.02
C LYS A 94 25.77 6.42 32.42
N VAL A 95 26.48 6.00 33.47
CA VAL A 95 26.37 4.65 34.05
C VAL A 95 26.02 4.78 35.52
N PHE A 96 24.89 4.20 35.91
CA PHE A 96 24.43 4.13 37.29
C PHE A 96 24.59 2.69 37.78
N GLY A 97 25.54 2.49 38.70
CA GLY A 97 25.79 1.19 39.32
C GLY A 97 24.70 0.76 40.29
N PRO A 98 24.79 -0.46 40.86
CA PRO A 98 23.76 -1.07 41.71
C PRO A 98 23.45 -0.29 43.00
N ASN A 99 24.39 0.54 43.47
CA ASN A 99 24.26 1.30 44.71
C ASN A 99 23.78 2.75 44.51
N VAL A 100 23.41 3.12 43.28
CA VAL A 100 22.96 4.48 42.96
C VAL A 100 21.46 4.62 43.21
N ASP A 101 21.08 5.65 43.96
CA ASP A 101 19.69 5.98 44.25
C ASP A 101 18.97 6.66 43.07
N THR A 102 17.65 6.76 43.18
CA THR A 102 16.83 7.34 42.11
C THR A 102 17.00 8.85 42.01
N ASP A 103 17.33 9.55 43.11
CA ASP A 103 17.60 10.99 43.12
C ASP A 103 18.83 11.35 42.25
N THR A 104 19.91 10.57 42.34
CA THR A 104 21.09 10.75 41.48
C THR A 104 20.75 10.52 40.00
N ILE A 105 19.87 9.56 39.71
CA ILE A 105 19.38 9.30 38.34
C ILE A 105 18.54 10.47 37.84
N TYR A 106 17.67 11.03 38.68
CA TYR A 106 16.84 12.19 38.37
C TYR A 106 17.69 13.43 38.05
N ASP A 107 18.65 13.76 38.92
CA ASP A 107 19.58 14.88 38.70
C ASP A 107 20.40 14.67 37.41
N GLY A 108 20.73 13.41 37.12
CA GLY A 108 21.51 13.02 35.95
C GLY A 108 20.76 13.13 34.62
N LEU A 109 19.48 12.72 34.56
CA LEU A 109 18.77 12.54 33.28
C LEU A 109 17.50 13.38 33.12
N VAL A 110 16.82 13.71 34.22
CA VAL A 110 15.43 14.22 34.18
C VAL A 110 15.36 15.70 34.52
N LYS A 111 16.14 16.17 35.49
CA LYS A 111 16.18 17.58 35.88
C LYS A 111 16.38 18.53 34.69
N PRO A 112 17.31 18.28 33.73
CA PRO A 112 17.44 19.15 32.55
C PRO A 112 16.20 19.14 31.64
N LEU A 113 15.50 18.00 31.56
CA LEU A 113 14.27 17.85 30.76
C LEU A 113 13.11 18.60 31.41
N MET A 114 13.03 18.58 32.74
CA MET A 114 12.03 19.32 33.51
C MET A 114 12.20 20.83 33.33
N HIS A 115 13.43 21.35 33.43
CA HIS A 115 13.70 22.77 33.19
C HIS A 115 13.35 23.19 31.74
N LEU A 116 13.62 22.33 30.76
CA LEU A 116 13.23 22.56 29.37
C LEU A 116 11.69 22.63 29.23
N ALA A 117 10.98 21.67 29.83
CA ALA A 117 9.52 21.66 29.81
C ALA A 117 8.95 22.90 30.52
N TRP A 118 9.50 23.32 31.66
CA TRP A 118 9.09 24.53 32.38
C TRP A 118 9.20 25.81 31.52
N GLY A 119 10.17 25.84 30.60
CA GLY A 119 10.38 26.90 29.61
C GLY A 119 9.53 26.77 28.33
N GLY A 120 8.61 25.81 28.24
CA GLY A 120 7.75 25.58 27.07
C GLY A 120 8.32 24.62 26.02
N GLY A 121 9.42 23.91 26.32
CA GLY A 121 9.97 22.85 25.47
C GLY A 121 9.31 21.48 25.70
N ILE A 122 9.86 20.44 25.08
CA ILE A 122 9.44 19.04 25.25
C ILE A 122 10.58 18.23 25.86
N GLY A 123 10.39 17.75 27.09
CA GLY A 123 11.28 16.80 27.75
C GLY A 123 10.72 15.38 27.63
N THR A 124 11.56 14.38 27.36
CA THR A 124 11.12 12.98 27.33
C THR A 124 12.13 12.07 27.99
N LEU A 125 11.69 11.31 28.99
CA LEU A 125 12.40 10.18 29.55
C LEU A 125 11.64 8.90 29.19
N PHE A 126 12.33 7.90 28.66
CA PHE A 126 11.75 6.56 28.59
C PHE A 126 12.70 5.48 29.11
N ALA A 127 12.15 4.52 29.85
CA ALA A 127 12.85 3.37 30.39
C ALA A 127 12.74 2.16 29.46
N TYR A 128 13.88 1.55 29.11
CA TYR A 128 13.98 0.39 28.22
C TYR A 128 14.77 -0.75 28.88
N GLY A 129 14.45 -2.01 28.56
CA GLY A 129 15.16 -3.17 29.07
C GLY A 129 14.25 -4.37 29.33
N GLN A 130 14.84 -5.52 29.64
CA GLN A 130 14.12 -6.78 29.87
C GLN A 130 13.12 -6.69 31.03
N THR A 131 12.16 -7.61 31.07
CA THR A 131 11.28 -7.79 32.23
C THR A 131 12.11 -8.09 33.49
N GLY A 132 11.70 -7.51 34.64
CA GLY A 132 12.43 -7.67 35.90
C GLY A 132 13.74 -6.87 36.04
N SER A 133 14.09 -6.00 35.08
CA SER A 133 15.32 -5.18 35.18
C SER A 133 15.19 -3.89 36.00
N GLY A 134 14.01 -3.57 36.52
CA GLY A 134 13.77 -2.38 37.36
C GLY A 134 13.27 -1.13 36.64
N LYS A 135 12.71 -1.24 35.43
CA LYS A 135 12.14 -0.12 34.66
C LYS A 135 11.06 0.65 35.44
N THR A 136 9.99 -0.05 35.82
CA THR A 136 8.85 0.54 36.55
C THR A 136 9.28 1.13 37.89
N TYR A 137 10.14 0.45 38.65
CA TYR A 137 10.72 0.99 39.89
C TYR A 137 11.45 2.33 39.66
N THR A 138 12.21 2.44 38.56
CA THR A 138 12.94 3.66 38.20
C THR A 138 11.98 4.79 37.84
N ILE A 139 11.01 4.52 36.95
CA ILE A 139 10.06 5.54 36.48
C ILE A 139 9.18 6.02 37.63
N SER A 140 8.61 5.13 38.45
CA SER A 140 7.75 5.52 39.56
C SER A 140 8.48 6.33 40.64
N GLY A 141 9.77 6.03 40.88
CA GLY A 141 10.59 6.87 41.77
C GLY A 141 10.84 8.27 41.18
N ILE A 142 11.10 8.35 39.88
CA ILE A 142 11.29 9.62 39.16
C ILE A 142 10.01 10.45 39.14
N GLU A 143 8.86 9.83 38.89
CA GLU A 143 7.53 10.48 38.91
C GLU A 143 7.28 11.19 40.25
N LYS A 144 7.62 10.54 41.37
CA LYS A 144 7.48 11.10 42.72
C LYS A 144 8.45 12.25 42.99
N ILE A 145 9.66 12.22 42.43
CA ILE A 145 10.61 13.35 42.53
C ILE A 145 10.12 14.53 41.70
N VAL A 146 9.73 14.28 40.44
CA VAL A 146 9.18 15.30 39.53
C VAL A 146 7.97 16.00 40.15
N ALA A 147 7.05 15.25 40.75
CA ALA A 147 5.87 15.82 41.38
C ALA A 147 6.21 16.74 42.56
N ARG A 148 7.20 16.38 43.38
CA ARG A 148 7.67 17.22 44.49
C ARG A 148 8.37 18.48 43.99
N GLU A 149 9.26 18.35 43.01
CA GLU A 149 10.04 19.48 42.47
C GLU A 149 9.16 20.50 41.76
N LEU A 150 8.28 20.06 40.85
CA LEU A 150 7.36 20.95 40.12
C LEU A 150 6.44 21.76 41.04
N MET A 151 6.13 21.21 42.22
CA MET A 151 5.19 21.81 43.19
C MET A 151 5.90 22.44 44.40
N SER A 152 7.23 22.44 44.44
CA SER A 152 8.02 22.96 45.57
C SER A 152 8.08 24.48 45.63
N GLY A 153 7.74 25.17 44.53
CA GLY A 153 7.92 26.61 44.37
C GLY A 153 9.37 27.04 44.10
N SER A 154 10.28 26.10 43.84
CA SER A 154 11.70 26.37 43.56
C SER A 154 11.97 26.95 42.17
N LEU A 155 11.01 26.82 41.25
CA LEU A 155 11.11 27.29 39.86
C LEU A 155 10.43 28.64 39.69
N GLU A 156 11.10 29.57 38.98
CA GLU A 156 10.62 30.94 38.80
C GLU A 156 9.40 31.01 37.85
N GLY A 157 8.35 31.72 38.29
CA GLY A 157 7.13 32.00 37.54
C GLY A 157 5.97 31.04 37.83
N GLU A 158 4.74 31.54 37.80
CA GLU A 158 3.54 30.71 38.01
C GLU A 158 3.26 29.82 36.80
N ARG A 159 2.90 28.56 37.04
CA ARG A 159 2.51 27.58 36.01
C ARG A 159 1.26 26.82 36.43
N SER A 160 0.42 26.49 35.46
CA SER A 160 -0.68 25.55 35.64
C SER A 160 -0.22 24.16 35.18
N ILE A 161 -0.32 23.18 36.06
CA ILE A 161 0.16 21.82 35.80
C ILE A 161 -1.04 20.89 35.64
N SER A 162 -1.03 20.10 34.57
CA SER A 162 -2.02 19.06 34.32
C SER A 162 -1.32 17.75 33.96
N VAL A 163 -1.98 16.62 34.24
CA VAL A 163 -1.46 15.28 33.95
C VAL A 163 -2.47 14.47 33.14
N SER A 164 -1.95 13.69 32.20
CA SER A 164 -2.68 12.64 31.49
C SER A 164 -1.82 11.38 31.48
N MET A 165 -2.44 10.21 31.62
CA MET A 165 -1.70 8.95 31.65
C MET A 165 -2.41 7.89 30.81
N ILE A 166 -1.71 7.38 29.81
CA ILE A 166 -2.26 6.38 28.88
C ILE A 166 -1.47 5.09 28.92
N GLU A 167 -2.14 4.00 28.59
CA GLU A 167 -1.58 2.67 28.41
C GLU A 167 -1.67 2.26 26.95
N LEU A 168 -0.57 1.70 26.42
CA LEU A 168 -0.50 1.14 25.08
C LEU A 168 -0.24 -0.37 25.17
N ALA A 169 -1.18 -1.17 24.68
CA ALA A 169 -1.07 -2.63 24.58
C ALA A 169 -1.29 -3.04 23.11
N GLY A 170 -0.18 -3.35 22.41
CA GLY A 170 -0.20 -3.53 20.96
C GLY A 170 -0.68 -2.27 20.23
N ASN A 171 -1.79 -2.41 19.50
CA ASN A 171 -2.44 -1.30 18.77
C ASN A 171 -3.61 -0.66 19.54
N LEU A 172 -3.89 -1.11 20.77
CA LEU A 172 -4.93 -0.52 21.62
C LEU A 172 -4.31 0.53 22.55
N SER A 173 -5.03 1.62 22.77
CA SER A 173 -4.65 2.71 23.67
C SER A 173 -5.79 3.05 24.61
N HIS A 174 -5.52 3.11 25.91
CA HIS A 174 -6.51 3.35 26.95
C HIS A 174 -6.05 4.45 27.91
N ASP A 175 -6.99 5.21 28.45
CA ASP A 175 -6.74 6.23 29.47
C ASP A 175 -6.78 5.63 30.88
N LEU A 176 -5.68 5.69 31.60
CA LEU A 176 -5.56 5.15 32.96
C LEU A 176 -6.22 6.04 34.03
N LEU A 177 -6.54 7.29 33.72
CA LEU A 177 -7.25 8.20 34.63
C LEU A 177 -8.77 8.20 34.40
N ASN A 178 -9.24 7.57 33.34
CA ASN A 178 -10.65 7.54 32.91
C ASN A 178 -11.15 6.11 32.71
N ASP A 179 -10.96 5.26 33.71
CA ASP A 179 -11.46 3.87 33.78
C ASP A 179 -11.13 3.03 32.52
N ARG A 180 -9.92 3.20 31.98
CA ARG A 180 -9.44 2.52 30.76
C ARG A 180 -10.30 2.77 29.52
N LYS A 181 -10.97 3.93 29.41
CA LYS A 181 -11.67 4.29 28.17
C LYS A 181 -10.69 4.38 26.99
N PRO A 182 -11.11 4.01 25.77
CA PRO A 182 -10.25 4.02 24.60
C PRO A 182 -9.81 5.44 24.23
N VAL A 183 -8.54 5.58 23.88
CA VAL A 183 -7.90 6.83 23.45
C VAL A 183 -7.43 6.66 22.02
N SER A 184 -7.52 7.72 21.21
CA SER A 184 -6.94 7.76 19.87
C SER A 184 -5.75 8.70 19.81
N ILE A 185 -4.69 8.31 19.10
CA ILE A 185 -3.46 9.10 18.95
C ILE A 185 -3.46 9.74 17.57
N PHE A 186 -3.69 11.05 17.51
CA PHE A 186 -3.78 11.82 16.27
C PHE A 186 -2.70 12.91 16.18
N GLU A 187 -2.46 13.40 14.97
CA GLU A 187 -1.59 14.53 14.68
C GLU A 187 -2.47 15.72 14.27
N ASP A 188 -2.28 16.87 14.90
CA ASP A 188 -3.00 18.10 14.53
C ASP A 188 -2.36 18.81 13.33
N THR A 189 -2.99 19.88 12.86
CA THR A 189 -2.49 20.70 11.73
C THR A 189 -1.12 21.34 12.01
N PHE A 190 -0.71 21.43 13.27
CA PHE A 190 0.60 21.94 13.69
C PHE A 190 1.66 20.84 13.81
N LYS A 191 1.32 19.60 13.42
CA LYS A 191 2.14 18.40 13.54
C LYS A 191 2.41 17.95 14.99
N GLU A 192 1.62 18.42 15.94
CA GLU A 192 1.70 18.00 17.34
C GLU A 192 0.80 16.77 17.60
N VAL A 193 1.28 15.85 18.42
CA VAL A 193 0.55 14.63 18.77
C VAL A 193 -0.47 14.94 19.87
N LYS A 194 -1.72 14.50 19.68
CA LYS A 194 -2.82 14.65 20.65
C LYS A 194 -3.37 13.27 21.04
N PHE A 195 -3.64 13.11 22.33
CA PHE A 195 -4.32 11.95 22.90
C PHE A 195 -5.82 12.26 22.99
N VAL A 196 -6.54 12.03 21.89
CA VAL A 196 -7.96 12.35 21.78
C VAL A 196 -8.77 11.33 22.57
N GLY A 197 -9.59 11.82 23.50
CA GLY A 197 -10.37 11.00 24.43
C GLY A 197 -9.68 10.74 25.78
N ALA A 198 -8.41 11.13 25.93
CA ALA A 198 -7.74 11.11 27.23
C ALA A 198 -8.14 12.34 28.05
N ILE A 199 -8.38 12.15 29.34
CA ILE A 199 -8.64 13.22 30.30
C ILE A 199 -7.31 13.81 30.75
N GLU A 200 -7.28 15.15 30.80
CA GLU A 200 -6.17 15.91 31.35
C GLU A 200 -6.64 16.55 32.66
N THR A 201 -6.07 16.10 33.77
CA THR A 201 -6.50 16.51 35.12
C THR A 201 -5.53 17.56 35.66
N GLN A 202 -6.04 18.73 36.01
CA GLN A 202 -5.24 19.78 36.63
C GLN A 202 -4.89 19.42 38.08
N VAL A 203 -3.66 19.70 38.51
CA VAL A 203 -3.14 19.39 39.83
C VAL A 203 -2.65 20.64 40.55
N SER A 204 -2.91 20.73 41.86
CA SER A 204 -2.54 21.91 42.68
C SER A 204 -1.47 21.62 43.71
N THR A 205 -1.29 20.36 44.14
CA THR A 205 -0.25 19.96 45.10
C THR A 205 0.57 18.77 44.62
N ALA A 206 1.77 18.60 45.19
CA ALA A 206 2.61 17.43 44.92
C ALA A 206 1.88 16.12 45.27
N GLN A 207 1.10 16.13 46.35
CA GLN A 207 0.40 14.96 46.84
C GLN A 207 -0.72 14.54 45.89
N ASP A 208 -1.46 15.49 45.30
CA ASP A 208 -2.52 15.20 44.33
C ASP A 208 -1.94 14.53 43.08
N LEU A 209 -0.81 15.04 42.57
CA LEU A 209 -0.15 14.47 41.40
C LEU A 209 0.36 13.05 41.68
N ILE A 210 0.97 12.82 42.85
CA ILE A 210 1.41 11.48 43.25
C ILE A 210 0.23 10.52 43.36
N GLN A 211 -0.88 10.95 44.00
CA GLN A 211 -2.08 10.13 44.15
C GLN A 211 -2.72 9.77 42.80
N LEU A 212 -2.75 10.70 41.84
CA LEU A 212 -3.26 10.42 40.49
C LEU A 212 -2.38 9.41 39.74
N ILE A 213 -1.06 9.55 39.84
CA ILE A 213 -0.11 8.62 39.20
C ILE A 213 -0.23 7.22 39.85
N ASP A 214 -0.24 7.15 41.18
CA ASP A 214 -0.41 5.89 41.91
C ASP A 214 -1.77 5.24 41.56
N LYS A 215 -2.86 6.03 41.47
CA LYS A 215 -4.18 5.55 41.02
C LYS A 215 -4.12 5.02 39.58
N ALA A 216 -3.55 5.76 38.64
CA ALA A 216 -3.42 5.32 37.25
C ALA A 216 -2.65 4.00 37.13
N ASN A 217 -1.59 3.83 37.92
CA ASN A 217 -0.82 2.59 37.97
C ASN A 217 -1.63 1.39 38.47
N THR A 218 -2.68 1.58 39.30
CA THR A 218 -3.59 0.47 39.69
C THR A 218 -4.48 -0.02 38.54
N TYR A 219 -4.76 0.83 37.55
CA TYR A 219 -5.56 0.47 36.37
C TYR A 219 -4.72 -0.12 35.24
N ARG A 220 -3.40 -0.02 35.32
CA ARG A 220 -2.48 -0.60 34.35
C ARG A 220 -2.58 -2.12 34.37
N SER A 221 -2.59 -2.77 33.20
CA SER A 221 -2.58 -4.23 33.15
C SER A 221 -1.25 -4.75 33.69
N THR A 222 -1.29 -5.33 34.89
CA THR A 222 -0.19 -6.06 35.50
C THR A 222 -0.68 -7.49 35.76
N GLU A 223 0.02 -8.49 35.25
CA GLU A 223 -0.26 -9.89 35.56
C GLU A 223 1.05 -10.54 36.05
N SER A 224 0.97 -11.33 37.12
CA SER A 224 2.11 -11.94 37.79
C SER A 224 2.77 -13.02 36.92
N THR A 225 4.08 -12.92 36.72
CA THR A 225 4.92 -14.02 36.20
C THR A 225 5.55 -14.77 37.37
N GLU A 226 5.77 -16.08 37.25
CA GLU A 226 6.35 -16.97 38.30
C GLU A 226 7.75 -16.56 38.82
N LYS A 227 8.33 -15.47 38.32
CA LYS A 227 9.66 -14.98 38.72
C LYS A 227 9.75 -13.50 39.13
N ASN A 228 8.66 -12.74 39.16
CA ASN A 228 8.62 -11.37 39.72
C ASN A 228 7.16 -10.87 39.82
N ASP A 229 6.82 -10.26 40.94
CA ASP A 229 5.44 -9.93 41.35
C ASP A 229 4.83 -8.67 40.68
N THR A 230 5.51 -8.04 39.71
CA THR A 230 4.94 -6.92 38.93
C THR A 230 5.68 -6.72 37.60
N SER A 231 5.34 -7.51 36.57
CA SER A 231 5.86 -7.29 35.22
C SER A 231 4.92 -6.41 34.39
N SER A 232 5.40 -5.25 33.93
CA SER A 232 4.64 -4.37 33.04
C SER A 232 4.63 -4.94 31.62
N ARG A 233 3.48 -5.45 31.17
CA ARG A 233 3.24 -6.00 29.82
C ARG A 233 2.62 -5.00 28.83
N SER A 234 2.40 -3.78 29.28
CA SER A 234 1.93 -2.65 28.48
C SER A 234 2.88 -1.46 28.63
N HIS A 235 2.94 -0.58 27.62
CA HIS A 235 3.70 0.66 27.70
C HIS A 235 2.85 1.72 28.40
N ALA A 236 3.35 2.31 29.48
CA ALA A 236 2.69 3.44 30.13
C ALA A 236 3.36 4.76 29.73
N ILE A 237 2.54 5.76 29.41
CA ILE A 237 2.99 7.11 29.08
C ILE A 237 2.31 8.07 30.05
N CYS A 238 3.08 8.63 30.98
CA CYS A 238 2.68 9.76 31.81
C CYS A 238 3.11 11.06 31.13
N ARG A 239 2.14 11.90 30.76
CA ARG A 239 2.38 13.21 30.14
C ARG A 239 1.95 14.30 31.10
N ILE A 240 2.92 15.10 31.54
CA ILE A 240 2.72 16.30 32.35
C ILE A 240 2.76 17.52 31.43
N SER A 241 1.67 18.28 31.41
CA SER A 241 1.53 19.52 30.66
C SER A 241 1.68 20.71 31.61
N ILE A 242 2.55 21.64 31.25
CA ILE A 242 2.96 22.80 32.06
C ILE A 242 2.58 24.06 31.26
N ALA A 243 1.40 24.59 31.53
CA ALA A 243 0.89 25.81 30.90
C ALA A 243 1.42 27.05 31.64
N ASN A 244 1.67 28.14 30.89
CA ASN A 244 2.04 29.43 31.46
C ASN A 244 0.83 30.40 31.44
N PRO A 245 0.16 30.63 32.59
CA PRO A 245 -1.03 31.48 32.64
C PRO A 245 -0.77 32.92 32.22
N CYS A 246 0.46 33.42 32.37
CA CYS A 246 0.83 34.78 31.97
C CYS A 246 0.91 34.96 30.45
N ILE A 247 1.04 33.85 29.70
CA ILE A 247 1.07 33.85 28.23
C ILE A 247 0.21 32.69 27.71
N PRO A 248 -1.14 32.80 27.77
CA PRO A 248 -2.04 31.70 27.37
C PRO A 248 -1.88 31.24 25.92
N SER A 249 -1.32 32.09 25.06
CA SER A 249 -1.03 31.80 23.65
C SER A 249 0.28 31.03 23.43
N ALA A 250 1.13 30.89 24.46
CA ALA A 250 2.35 30.09 24.38
C ALA A 250 2.02 28.59 24.50
N PRO A 251 2.66 27.72 23.70
CA PRO A 251 2.47 26.28 23.85
C PRO A 251 2.90 25.78 25.22
N ASP A 252 2.08 24.91 25.81
CA ASP A 252 2.37 24.22 27.07
C ASP A 252 3.67 23.44 26.98
N GLY A 253 4.51 23.57 28.00
CA GLY A 253 5.64 22.68 28.23
C GLY A 253 5.19 21.25 28.41
N LEU A 254 5.86 20.28 27.78
CA LEU A 254 5.47 18.87 27.90
C LEU A 254 6.62 18.05 28.48
N LEU A 255 6.35 17.28 29.54
CA LEU A 255 7.26 16.29 30.08
C LEU A 255 6.64 14.90 29.96
N TYR A 256 7.30 14.04 29.19
CA TYR A 256 6.91 12.64 29.03
C TYR A 256 7.78 11.74 29.90
N LEU A 257 7.15 10.96 30.77
CA LEU A 257 7.78 9.90 31.56
C LEU A 257 7.16 8.58 31.09
N VAL A 258 7.97 7.74 30.45
CA VAL A 258 7.49 6.56 29.74
C VAL A 258 8.12 5.31 30.31
N ASP A 259 7.28 4.35 30.69
CA ASP A 259 7.68 3.03 31.15
C ASP A 259 7.30 1.99 30.09
N LEU A 260 8.29 1.53 29.32
CA LEU A 260 8.07 0.57 28.26
C LEU A 260 7.86 -0.84 28.81
N ALA A 261 7.05 -1.64 28.12
CA ALA A 261 6.96 -3.07 28.37
C ALA A 261 8.33 -3.74 28.18
N GLY A 262 8.58 -4.80 28.94
CA GLY A 262 9.84 -5.54 28.84
C GLY A 262 9.96 -6.33 27.53
N SER A 263 11.17 -6.42 26.97
CA SER A 263 11.47 -7.37 25.90
C SER A 263 11.56 -8.77 26.49
N GLU A 264 10.55 -9.61 26.24
CA GLU A 264 10.49 -10.99 26.73
C GLU A 264 11.27 -11.94 25.81
N ALA A 265 11.91 -12.97 26.39
CA ALA A 265 12.63 -13.97 25.62
C ALA A 265 11.69 -15.12 25.22
N ALA A 266 11.85 -15.66 24.01
CA ALA A 266 11.06 -16.81 23.53
C ALA A 266 11.14 -18.06 24.45
N ARG A 267 12.15 -18.14 25.32
CA ARG A 267 12.31 -19.21 26.32
C ARG A 267 11.36 -19.11 27.51
N ASP A 268 10.80 -17.92 27.78
CA ASP A 268 9.84 -17.69 28.86
C ASP A 268 8.40 -18.05 28.41
N VAL A 269 8.25 -18.55 27.17
CA VAL A 269 6.97 -18.81 26.47
C VAL A 269 6.54 -20.29 26.55
N VAL A 270 7.32 -21.14 27.24
CA VAL A 270 7.17 -22.61 27.20
C VAL A 270 5.84 -23.11 27.83
N ASP A 271 5.19 -22.31 28.68
CA ASP A 271 3.93 -22.68 29.37
C ASP A 271 2.78 -21.65 29.18
N HIS A 272 2.62 -21.08 27.97
CA HIS A 272 1.67 -19.99 27.76
C HIS A 272 0.49 -20.33 26.83
N LYS A 273 -0.74 -20.03 27.31
CA LYS A 273 -1.99 -20.07 26.52
C LYS A 273 -1.91 -19.15 25.30
N SER A 274 -2.70 -19.42 24.26
CA SER A 274 -2.69 -18.73 22.97
C SER A 274 -2.75 -17.19 23.04
N ASP A 275 -3.45 -16.62 24.01
CA ASP A 275 -3.56 -15.16 24.16
C ASP A 275 -2.28 -14.50 24.71
N ARG A 276 -1.50 -15.20 25.54
CA ARG A 276 -0.19 -14.72 26.03
C ARG A 276 0.85 -14.65 24.91
N MET A 277 0.78 -15.58 23.94
CA MET A 277 1.66 -15.54 22.77
C MET A 277 1.35 -14.35 21.85
N LYS A 278 0.07 -13.97 21.71
CA LYS A 278 -0.34 -12.78 20.95
C LYS A 278 0.17 -11.49 21.61
N GLU A 279 0.02 -11.38 22.93
CA GLU A 279 0.49 -10.24 23.71
C GLU A 279 2.02 -10.03 23.57
N ALA A 280 2.81 -11.09 23.80
CA ALA A 280 4.26 -11.04 23.68
C ALA A 280 4.72 -10.67 22.25
N ARG A 281 4.00 -11.14 21.22
CA ARG A 281 4.28 -10.79 19.83
C ARG A 281 4.07 -9.30 19.55
N GLU A 282 2.98 -8.73 20.05
CA GLU A 282 2.66 -7.31 19.86
C GLU A 282 3.63 -6.38 20.62
N ILE A 283 4.04 -6.77 21.83
CA ILE A 283 5.09 -6.06 22.59
C ILE A 283 6.38 -6.03 21.77
N ASN A 284 6.85 -7.18 21.30
CA ASN A 284 8.09 -7.29 20.53
C ASN A 284 8.03 -6.51 19.20
N LYS A 285 6.86 -6.52 18.52
CA LYS A 285 6.64 -5.72 17.31
C LYS A 285 6.79 -4.22 17.57
N SER A 286 6.15 -3.71 18.63
CA SER A 286 6.21 -2.28 18.98
C SER A 286 7.63 -1.82 19.35
N LEU A 287 8.41 -2.66 20.05
CA LEU A 287 9.81 -2.38 20.40
C LEU A 287 10.76 -2.48 19.19
N SER A 288 10.49 -3.36 18.24
CA SER A 288 11.25 -3.45 16.98
C SER A 288 11.08 -2.17 16.15
N ILE A 289 9.84 -1.68 16.01
CA ILE A 289 9.54 -0.44 15.27
C ILE A 289 10.17 0.77 15.97
N LEU A 290 10.14 0.82 17.32
CA LEU A 290 10.84 1.84 18.10
C LEU A 290 12.34 1.87 17.78
N THR A 291 12.96 0.69 17.69
CA THR A 291 14.37 0.54 17.35
C THR A 291 14.68 1.04 15.94
N GLU A 292 13.81 0.78 14.97
CA GLU A 292 13.96 1.30 13.60
C GLU A 292 13.81 2.83 13.54
N CYS A 293 12.88 3.40 14.31
CA CYS A 293 12.70 4.85 14.38
C CYS A 293 13.95 5.54 14.95
N ILE A 294 14.53 4.97 16.01
CA ILE A 294 15.80 5.43 16.58
C ILE A 294 16.93 5.37 15.55
N ARG A 295 17.05 4.25 14.83
CA ARG A 295 18.08 4.07 13.78
C ARG A 295 17.91 5.07 12.65
N GLY A 296 16.68 5.30 12.21
CA GLY A 296 16.35 6.31 11.19
C GLY A 296 16.74 7.71 11.65
N ARG A 297 16.39 8.09 12.88
CA ARG A 297 16.78 9.41 13.43
C ARG A 297 18.31 9.57 13.50
N ALA A 298 19.01 8.54 13.99
CA ALA A 298 20.47 8.55 14.08
C ALA A 298 21.17 8.70 12.71
N GLN A 299 20.54 8.21 11.64
CA GLN A 299 21.04 8.36 10.27
C GLN A 299 20.72 9.73 9.69
N ALA A 300 19.53 10.27 9.95
CA ALA A 300 19.09 11.58 9.48
C ALA A 300 19.95 12.74 10.04
N ASP A 301 20.48 12.60 11.26
CA ASP A 301 21.37 13.60 11.86
C ASP A 301 22.79 13.61 11.22
N ARG A 302 23.08 12.75 10.24
CA ARG A 302 24.39 12.73 9.55
C ARG A 302 24.43 13.72 8.36
N PRO A 303 25.53 14.49 8.18
CA PRO A 303 25.61 15.61 7.22
C PRO A 303 25.39 15.30 5.72
N SER A 304 25.38 14.01 5.32
CA SER A 304 25.34 13.58 3.93
C SER A 304 24.10 12.76 3.57
N SER A 305 23.09 12.70 4.44
CA SER A 305 21.87 11.92 4.18
C SER A 305 20.79 12.79 3.53
N GLY A 306 20.23 12.31 2.42
CA GLY A 306 19.01 12.87 1.85
C GLY A 306 17.82 12.68 2.81
N LYS A 307 16.62 13.10 2.39
CA LYS A 307 15.40 12.97 3.22
C LYS A 307 15.14 11.49 3.53
N LEU A 308 15.49 11.06 4.74
CA LEU A 308 15.39 9.66 5.19
C LEU A 308 14.00 9.42 5.80
N TYR A 309 13.36 8.31 5.42
CA TYR A 309 12.09 7.89 6.00
C TYR A 309 12.31 7.30 7.40
N ILE A 310 11.49 7.74 8.36
CA ILE A 310 11.49 7.22 9.73
C ILE A 310 10.08 6.65 10.02
N PRO A 311 9.93 5.34 10.31
CA PRO A 311 8.63 4.66 10.37
C PRO A 311 7.84 4.90 11.66
N PHE A 312 7.79 6.13 12.18
CA PHE A 312 7.10 6.45 13.44
C PHE A 312 5.57 6.27 13.40
N ARG A 313 4.99 5.92 12.26
CA ARG A 313 3.54 5.65 12.10
C ARG A 313 3.17 4.16 12.16
N GLN A 314 4.14 3.25 12.26
CA GLN A 314 3.87 1.80 12.21
C GLN A 314 3.38 1.21 13.55
N ALA A 315 3.60 1.88 14.69
CA ALA A 315 3.10 1.47 16.00
C ALA A 315 2.54 2.66 16.78
N ASN A 316 1.52 2.44 17.61
CA ASN A 316 0.95 3.51 18.44
C ASN A 316 1.97 4.09 19.42
N LEU A 317 2.92 3.28 19.91
CA LEU A 317 4.04 3.74 20.73
C LEU A 317 4.90 4.77 19.98
N THR A 318 5.30 4.48 18.74
CA THR A 318 6.15 5.39 17.97
C THR A 318 5.38 6.61 17.46
N LYS A 319 4.06 6.49 17.26
CA LYS A 319 3.18 7.65 17.01
C LYS A 319 3.12 8.58 18.23
N ALA A 320 2.93 8.03 19.42
CA ALA A 320 2.90 8.79 20.67
C ALA A 320 4.22 9.54 20.92
N LEU A 321 5.33 8.93 20.51
CA LEU A 321 6.69 9.45 20.68
C LEU A 321 7.25 10.09 19.40
N LYS A 322 6.40 10.51 18.45
CA LYS A 322 6.83 11.11 17.18
C LYS A 322 7.83 12.23 17.37
N HIS A 323 7.66 13.05 18.40
CA HIS A 323 8.54 14.18 18.71
C HIS A 323 9.99 13.78 19.01
N VAL A 324 10.23 12.53 19.40
CA VAL A 324 11.58 12.00 19.63
C VAL A 324 12.29 11.73 18.31
N PHE A 325 11.56 11.30 17.28
CA PHE A 325 12.16 10.78 16.04
C PHE A 325 12.06 11.76 14.87
N ASP A 326 11.05 12.63 14.82
CA ASP A 326 10.77 13.52 13.69
C ASP A 326 11.84 14.63 13.54
N PRO A 327 12.67 14.64 12.48
CA PRO A 327 13.70 15.67 12.27
C PRO A 327 13.10 17.04 11.97
N ASP A 328 11.84 17.09 11.52
CA ASP A 328 11.12 18.33 11.21
C ASP A 328 10.46 18.96 12.45
N ILE A 329 10.73 18.43 13.66
CA ILE A 329 10.14 18.98 14.89
C ILE A 329 10.60 20.41 15.14
N ARG A 330 9.63 21.29 15.44
CA ARG A 330 9.83 22.74 15.54
C ARG A 330 9.97 23.24 16.97
N ARG A 331 9.66 22.41 17.96
CA ARG A 331 9.80 22.73 19.40
C ARG A 331 11.12 22.19 19.91
N ALA A 332 11.77 22.93 20.81
CA ALA A 332 12.97 22.46 21.48
C ALA A 332 12.64 21.18 22.26
N SER A 333 13.19 20.05 21.81
CA SER A 333 12.93 18.73 22.37
C SER A 333 14.23 18.10 22.85
N LYS A 334 14.23 17.57 24.07
CA LYS A 334 15.34 16.77 24.59
C LYS A 334 14.84 15.42 25.08
N THR A 335 15.63 14.39 24.82
CA THR A 335 15.30 13.02 25.17
C THR A 335 16.39 12.41 26.03
N SER A 336 16.01 11.74 27.11
CA SER A 336 16.89 10.87 27.88
C SER A 336 16.36 9.44 27.81
N VAL A 337 17.25 8.49 27.59
CA VAL A 337 16.90 7.06 27.60
C VAL A 337 17.58 6.42 28.79
N ILE A 338 16.81 5.75 29.65
CA ILE A 338 17.37 4.97 30.76
C ILE A 338 17.20 3.48 30.49
N THR A 339 18.33 2.83 30.27
CA THR A 339 18.39 1.40 29.99
C THR A 339 18.54 0.64 31.30
N CYS A 340 17.55 -0.16 31.67
CA CYS A 340 17.56 -0.95 32.91
C CYS A 340 18.05 -2.37 32.62
N VAL A 341 19.11 -2.80 33.31
CA VAL A 341 19.83 -4.05 33.04
C VAL A 341 19.76 -4.98 34.25
N ASN A 342 19.50 -6.28 34.00
CA ASN A 342 19.60 -7.30 35.04
C ASN A 342 21.09 -7.65 35.27
N PRO A 343 21.61 -7.56 36.50
CA PRO A 343 23.00 -7.93 36.80
C PRO A 343 23.27 -9.44 36.77
N SER A 344 22.24 -10.30 36.82
CA SER A 344 22.39 -11.75 36.99
C SER A 344 23.22 -12.42 35.90
N PHE A 345 24.04 -13.39 36.32
CA PHE A 345 24.80 -14.29 35.44
C PHE A 345 23.90 -15.02 34.42
N LEU A 346 22.69 -15.42 34.83
CA LEU A 346 21.77 -16.20 34.01
C LEU A 346 21.12 -15.40 32.86
N ASP A 347 21.11 -14.07 33.00
CA ASP A 347 20.47 -13.14 32.07
C ASP A 347 21.48 -12.34 31.23
N GLY A 348 22.77 -12.70 31.29
CA GLY A 348 23.84 -12.01 30.56
C GLY A 348 23.53 -11.76 29.08
N GLN A 349 22.92 -12.74 28.39
CA GLN A 349 22.58 -12.62 26.97
C GLN A 349 21.47 -11.59 26.69
N GLN A 350 20.50 -11.41 27.59
CA GLN A 350 19.42 -10.42 27.45
C GLN A 350 19.91 -9.02 27.81
N SER A 351 20.72 -8.92 28.86
CA SER A 351 21.48 -7.72 29.22
C SER A 351 22.38 -7.25 28.07
N LYS A 352 22.99 -8.19 27.33
CA LYS A 352 23.78 -7.90 26.12
C LYS A 352 22.99 -7.18 25.04
N ASN A 353 21.82 -7.73 24.70
CA ASN A 353 20.96 -7.16 23.67
C ASN A 353 20.52 -5.75 24.06
N THR A 354 20.09 -5.60 25.32
CA THR A 354 19.67 -4.32 25.91
C THR A 354 20.77 -3.26 25.83
N LEU A 355 22.00 -3.59 26.24
CA LEU A 355 23.16 -2.68 26.21
C LEU A 355 23.61 -2.32 24.78
N ARG A 356 23.55 -3.27 23.84
CA ARG A 356 23.86 -3.02 22.44
C ARG A 356 22.94 -1.96 21.82
N TYR A 357 21.64 -1.99 22.17
CA TYR A 357 20.70 -0.96 21.73
C TYR A 357 20.97 0.39 22.39
N ALA A 358 21.31 0.41 23.68
CA ALA A 358 21.64 1.63 24.42
C ALA A 358 22.84 2.37 23.81
N GLU A 359 23.84 1.64 23.32
CA GLU A 359 25.02 2.20 22.67
C GLU A 359 24.70 2.82 21.29
N MET A 360 23.76 2.24 20.55
CA MET A 360 23.31 2.77 19.24
C MET A 360 22.60 4.13 19.34
N LEU A 361 22.07 4.48 20.51
CA LEU A 361 21.40 5.77 20.77
C LEU A 361 22.34 6.97 20.85
N ARG A 362 23.67 6.76 20.82
CA ARG A 362 24.67 7.83 20.84
C ARG A 362 24.84 8.43 19.44
N VAL A 363 23.99 9.40 19.10
CA VAL A 363 24.04 10.14 17.83
C VAL A 363 24.99 11.33 17.94
N ALA A 364 25.55 11.79 16.82
CA ALA A 364 26.38 13.00 16.76
C ALA A 364 25.52 14.29 16.87
N VAL A 365 26.15 15.40 17.25
CA VAL A 365 25.50 16.71 17.47
C VAL A 365 24.78 17.19 16.18
N PRO A 366 23.45 17.43 16.22
CA PRO A 366 22.71 17.97 15.08
C PRO A 366 23.02 19.45 14.84
N HIS A 367 22.89 19.90 13.60
CA HIS A 367 22.98 21.33 13.26
C HIS A 367 21.69 22.03 13.73
N PRO A 368 21.75 23.12 14.51
CA PRO A 368 20.56 23.83 14.96
C PRO A 368 19.79 24.39 13.76
N HIS A 369 18.54 23.97 13.58
CA HIS A 369 17.63 24.52 12.56
C HIS A 369 17.14 25.91 13.00
N ILE A 370 17.82 26.97 12.56
CA ILE A 370 17.36 28.35 12.74
C ILE A 370 16.29 28.65 11.69
N LEU A 371 15.05 28.92 12.15
CA LEU A 371 13.95 29.36 11.29
C LEU A 371 14.23 30.78 10.76
N LYS A 372 14.42 30.92 9.45
CA LYS A 372 14.52 32.23 8.78
C LYS A 372 13.12 32.83 8.60
N PHE A 373 12.98 34.14 8.84
CA PHE A 373 11.73 34.88 8.63
C PHE A 373 11.25 34.74 7.18
N ASP A 374 9.97 34.41 7.01
CA ASP A 374 9.30 34.30 5.73
C ASP A 374 7.96 35.05 5.76
N LYS A 375 7.88 36.13 4.97
CA LYS A 375 6.71 37.01 4.88
C LYS A 375 5.41 36.28 4.51
N GLU A 376 5.51 35.12 3.86
CA GLU A 376 4.33 34.37 3.43
C GLU A 376 3.87 33.40 4.51
N ARG A 377 4.75 33.02 5.47
CA ARG A 377 4.50 31.96 6.48
C ARG A 377 4.29 32.54 7.88
N PRO A 378 3.04 32.60 8.38
CA PRO A 378 2.71 33.17 9.70
C PRO A 378 3.57 32.63 10.85
N ILE A 379 3.85 31.32 10.82
CA ILE A 379 4.65 30.64 11.85
C ILE A 379 6.09 31.15 11.99
N THR A 380 6.59 31.95 11.05
CA THR A 380 7.95 32.51 11.08
C THR A 380 7.99 33.99 11.48
N TRP A 381 6.84 34.63 11.69
CA TRP A 381 6.80 36.06 11.98
C TRP A 381 7.11 36.35 13.43
N SER A 382 7.98 37.33 13.67
CA SER A 382 8.08 37.99 14.98
C SER A 382 6.78 38.71 15.33
N ASN A 383 6.61 39.13 16.58
CA ASN A 383 5.46 39.95 16.98
C ASN A 383 5.38 41.24 16.14
N GLU A 384 6.49 41.93 15.91
CA GLU A 384 6.55 43.09 15.02
C GLU A 384 6.12 42.75 13.58
N GLY A 385 6.57 41.60 13.06
CA GLY A 385 6.18 41.11 11.73
C GLY A 385 4.69 40.80 11.63
N ALA A 386 4.11 40.22 12.69
CA ALA A 386 2.68 39.93 12.78
C ALA A 386 1.86 41.22 12.85
N GLN A 387 2.24 42.17 13.72
CA GLN A 387 1.58 43.47 13.84
C GLN A 387 1.62 44.27 12.54
N HIS A 388 2.78 44.31 11.88
CA HIS A 388 2.93 44.95 10.59
C HIS A 388 2.02 44.29 9.53
N TRP A 389 2.00 42.96 9.50
CA TRP A 389 1.15 42.23 8.56
C TRP A 389 -0.35 42.48 8.81
N ILE A 390 -0.80 42.50 10.07
CA ILE A 390 -2.19 42.79 10.46
C ILE A 390 -2.61 44.16 9.94
N SER A 391 -1.82 45.20 10.22
CA SER A 391 -2.15 46.58 9.83
C SER A 391 -2.36 46.75 8.32
N LYS A 392 -1.66 45.93 7.51
CA LYS A 392 -1.67 45.98 6.05
C LYS A 392 -2.76 45.10 5.42
N ASN A 393 -3.25 44.09 6.14
CA ASN A 393 -4.06 43.02 5.54
C ASN A 393 -5.47 42.85 6.11
N SER A 394 -5.84 43.63 7.14
CA SER A 394 -7.10 43.52 7.88
C SER A 394 -8.29 44.29 7.29
N GLY A 395 -8.11 44.96 6.15
CA GLY A 395 -9.18 45.68 5.45
C GLY A 395 -9.29 47.15 5.85
N THR A 396 -10.47 47.75 5.64
CA THR A 396 -10.75 49.16 5.94
C THR A 396 -12.09 49.27 6.69
N PRO A 397 -12.11 49.79 7.94
CA PRO A 397 -10.97 50.28 8.71
C PRO A 397 -10.02 49.12 9.12
N SER A 398 -8.73 49.41 9.25
CA SER A 398 -7.72 48.41 9.60
C SER A 398 -7.87 48.00 11.07
N VAL A 399 -7.87 46.69 11.35
CA VAL A 399 -7.85 46.14 12.71
C VAL A 399 -6.59 46.62 13.43
N ASP A 400 -6.72 47.12 14.66
CA ASP A 400 -5.58 47.60 15.44
C ASP A 400 -4.69 46.41 15.85
N PRO A 401 -3.45 46.34 15.34
CA PRO A 401 -2.54 45.24 15.64
C PRO A 401 -2.16 45.15 17.12
N LYS A 402 -2.21 46.26 17.88
CA LYS A 402 -1.92 46.26 19.32
C LYS A 402 -3.06 45.68 20.15
N ILE A 403 -4.27 45.62 19.60
CA ILE A 403 -5.43 44.99 20.25
C ILE A 403 -5.49 43.51 19.91
N LEU A 404 -5.25 43.15 18.64
CA LEU A 404 -5.32 41.77 18.19
C LEU A 404 -4.11 40.93 18.62
N ALA A 405 -2.89 41.48 18.44
CA ALA A 405 -1.63 40.79 18.67
C ALA A 405 -0.64 41.65 19.49
N PRO A 406 -1.01 42.08 20.71
CA PRO A 406 -0.14 42.92 21.55
C PRO A 406 1.24 42.31 21.78
N PHE A 407 1.33 40.98 21.92
CA PHE A 407 2.58 40.27 22.23
C PHE A 407 2.81 39.03 21.35
N GLU A 408 1.80 38.62 20.59
CA GLU A 408 1.78 37.39 19.81
C GLU A 408 2.65 37.49 18.56
N SER A 409 3.59 36.55 18.41
CA SER A 409 4.24 36.21 17.14
C SER A 409 3.23 35.65 16.13
N GLY A 410 3.58 35.55 14.85
CA GLY A 410 2.63 35.00 13.87
C GLY A 410 2.28 33.53 14.10
N ALA A 411 3.14 32.76 14.79
CA ALA A 411 2.85 31.40 15.25
C ALA A 411 1.82 31.36 16.39
N GLN A 412 1.84 32.36 17.27
CA GLN A 412 0.89 32.51 18.36
C GLN A 412 -0.44 33.06 17.84
N LEU A 413 -0.39 34.01 16.89
CA LEU A 413 -1.56 34.63 16.27
C LEU A 413 -2.50 33.59 15.63
N ILE A 414 -1.95 32.61 14.91
CA ILE A 414 -2.73 31.52 14.27
C ILE A 414 -3.25 30.48 15.28
N ARG A 415 -2.79 30.52 16.54
CA ARG A 415 -3.22 29.62 17.61
C ARG A 415 -4.30 30.24 18.51
N ILE A 416 -4.59 31.53 18.35
CA ILE A 416 -5.69 32.18 19.07
C ILE A 416 -7.01 31.54 18.61
N PRO A 417 -7.88 31.07 19.53
CA PRO A 417 -9.20 30.56 19.18
C PRO A 417 -10.00 31.56 18.34
N GLN A 418 -10.78 31.05 17.38
CA GLN A 418 -11.54 31.91 16.45
C GLN A 418 -12.41 32.94 17.18
N THR A 419 -13.09 32.52 18.25
CA THR A 419 -13.96 33.39 19.06
C THR A 419 -13.17 34.54 19.68
N GLU A 420 -12.02 34.23 20.29
CA GLU A 420 -11.15 35.22 20.91
C GLU A 420 -10.52 36.15 19.85
N PHE A 421 -10.12 35.62 18.70
CA PHE A 421 -9.60 36.42 17.59
C PHE A 421 -10.63 37.43 17.10
N ILE A 422 -11.88 37.01 16.92
CA ILE A 422 -12.99 37.87 16.49
C ILE A 422 -13.30 38.92 17.56
N GLU A 423 -13.41 38.53 18.82
CA GLU A 423 -13.64 39.47 19.94
C GLU A 423 -12.56 40.54 20.03
N ARG A 424 -11.28 40.16 19.87
CA ARG A 424 -10.16 41.11 19.84
C ARG A 424 -10.25 42.04 18.62
N CYS A 425 -10.68 41.56 17.45
CA CYS A 425 -10.89 42.41 16.28
C CYS A 425 -12.02 43.43 16.49
N LEU A 426 -13.14 43.02 17.09
CA LEU A 426 -14.32 43.86 17.35
C LEU A 426 -14.05 45.02 18.33
N LYS A 427 -13.01 44.91 19.15
CA LYS A 427 -12.53 46.01 20.02
C LYS A 427 -11.90 47.17 19.23
N THR A 428 -11.62 46.99 17.93
CA THR A 428 -11.18 48.08 17.05
C THR A 428 -12.39 48.88 16.54
N PRO A 429 -12.44 50.21 16.77
CA PRO A 429 -13.58 51.03 16.32
C PRO A 429 -13.83 50.93 14.80
N GLY A 430 -15.07 50.62 14.43
CA GLY A 430 -15.51 50.54 13.03
C GLY A 430 -15.28 49.18 12.33
N VAL A 431 -14.65 48.21 13.00
CA VAL A 431 -14.56 46.83 12.51
C VAL A 431 -15.84 46.07 12.89
N ASN A 432 -16.49 45.44 11.91
CA ASN A 432 -17.68 44.61 12.13
C ASN A 432 -17.35 43.11 12.13
N GLU A 433 -18.31 42.29 12.56
CA GLU A 433 -18.11 40.85 12.76
C GLU A 433 -17.79 40.10 11.46
N LEU A 434 -18.44 40.47 10.34
CA LEU A 434 -18.17 39.92 9.02
C LEU A 434 -16.73 40.22 8.57
N GLN A 435 -16.23 41.42 8.83
CA GLN A 435 -14.86 41.79 8.54
C GLN A 435 -13.86 41.00 9.41
N ALA A 436 -14.16 40.85 10.70
CA ALA A 436 -13.33 40.07 11.63
C ALA A 436 -13.24 38.59 11.22
N GLN A 437 -14.36 37.99 10.81
CA GLN A 437 -14.40 36.62 10.26
C GLN A 437 -13.62 36.50 8.95
N ALA A 438 -13.84 37.41 8.00
CA ALA A 438 -13.10 37.40 6.73
C ALA A 438 -11.59 37.58 6.95
N PHE A 439 -11.20 38.35 7.97
CA PHE A 439 -9.81 38.54 8.33
C PHE A 439 -9.19 37.30 9.01
N PHE A 440 -9.92 36.65 9.92
CA PHE A 440 -9.53 35.37 10.49
C PHE A 440 -9.31 34.31 9.40
N ASP A 441 -10.26 34.18 8.47
CA ASP A 441 -10.16 33.27 7.33
C ASP A 441 -8.95 33.58 6.46
N LYS A 442 -8.60 34.85 6.29
CA LYS A 442 -7.43 35.27 5.51
C LYS A 442 -6.11 34.88 6.19
N VAL A 443 -6.01 35.09 7.51
CA VAL A 443 -4.85 34.66 8.31
C VAL A 443 -4.72 33.13 8.27
N TRP A 444 -5.84 32.42 8.40
CA TRP A 444 -5.88 30.96 8.40
C TRP A 444 -5.60 30.35 7.03
N ARG A 445 -6.16 30.89 5.95
CA ARG A 445 -5.78 30.52 4.56
C ARG A 445 -4.30 30.75 4.32
N GLN A 446 -3.71 31.80 4.88
CA GLN A 446 -2.27 32.02 4.73
C GLN A 446 -1.43 30.96 5.47
N HIS A 447 -1.94 30.37 6.54
CA HIS A 447 -1.32 29.21 7.16
C HIS A 447 -1.51 27.92 6.33
N ILE A 448 -2.72 27.67 5.82
CA ILE A 448 -3.11 26.47 5.07
C ILE A 448 -2.51 26.42 3.65
N ASP A 449 -2.54 27.52 2.89
CA ASP A 449 -2.16 27.60 1.47
C ASP A 449 -0.64 27.57 1.23
N ASN A 450 0.18 27.61 2.28
CA ASN A 450 1.63 27.76 2.14
C ASN A 450 2.40 26.56 1.57
N PRO A 451 1.91 25.30 1.62
CA PRO A 451 2.46 24.26 0.77
C PRO A 451 2.12 24.45 -0.72
N ILE A 452 1.11 25.27 -1.04
CA ILE A 452 0.42 25.32 -2.35
C ILE A 452 0.90 26.49 -3.24
N LYS A 453 1.54 27.54 -2.69
CA LYS A 453 1.94 28.73 -3.47
C LYS A 453 3.42 28.74 -3.90
N LYS A 454 3.73 28.01 -4.97
CA LYS A 454 4.73 28.43 -5.96
C LYS A 454 4.24 28.13 -7.37
N THR A 455 3.59 29.10 -8.02
CA THR A 455 3.99 29.70 -9.31
C THR A 455 2.84 30.56 -9.91
N GLY A 456 3.15 31.84 -10.16
CA GLY A 456 2.80 32.60 -11.36
C GLY A 456 1.33 32.97 -11.65
N LYS A 457 1.02 34.27 -11.54
CA LYS A 457 -0.14 34.93 -12.17
C LYS A 457 -0.11 34.79 -13.72
N PRO A 458 -1.28 34.88 -14.39
CA PRO A 458 -1.42 34.62 -15.83
C PRO A 458 -0.94 35.82 -16.68
N PRO A 459 -0.27 35.60 -17.83
CA PRO A 459 -0.12 36.62 -18.85
C PRO A 459 -1.46 36.89 -19.55
N GLY A 460 -1.68 38.15 -19.92
CA GLY A 460 -2.87 38.62 -20.63
C GLY A 460 -3.14 37.86 -21.92
N ALA A 461 -4.44 37.74 -22.23
CA ALA A 461 -4.96 37.05 -23.40
C ALA A 461 -4.33 37.58 -24.71
N PRO A 462 -3.78 36.72 -25.57
CA PRO A 462 -3.63 37.03 -26.98
C PRO A 462 -4.97 36.80 -27.68
N VAL A 463 -5.36 37.80 -28.47
CA VAL A 463 -6.49 37.74 -29.39
C VAL A 463 -6.28 36.58 -30.37
N ILE A 464 -7.15 35.57 -30.33
CA ILE A 464 -7.15 34.46 -31.31
C ILE A 464 -7.72 34.99 -32.63
N ALA A 465 -6.88 35.02 -33.66
CA ALA A 465 -7.29 35.21 -35.04
C ALA A 465 -8.07 33.98 -35.55
N LYS A 466 -9.15 34.24 -36.30
CA LYS A 466 -10.10 33.28 -36.84
C LYS A 466 -9.47 32.19 -37.73
N ASN A 467 -10.07 30.99 -37.62
CA ASN A 467 -10.04 29.80 -38.47
C ASN A 467 -9.37 29.90 -39.86
N SER A 468 -8.39 29.02 -40.11
CA SER A 468 -7.76 28.79 -41.43
C SER A 468 -7.58 27.30 -41.78
N SER A 469 -8.56 26.44 -41.47
CA SER A 469 -8.46 24.97 -41.63
C SER A 469 -8.70 24.44 -43.06
N HIS A 470 -8.89 25.31 -44.06
CA HIS A 470 -9.21 24.89 -45.44
C HIS A 470 -8.05 25.05 -46.46
N LEU A 471 -6.83 25.41 -46.02
CA LEU A 471 -5.69 25.59 -46.91
C LEU A 471 -4.72 24.38 -46.89
N PRO A 472 -4.15 23.96 -48.03
CA PRO A 472 -3.14 22.89 -48.09
C PRO A 472 -1.92 23.18 -47.21
N PHE A 473 -1.33 22.15 -46.58
CA PHE A 473 -0.25 22.26 -45.59
C PHE A 473 0.90 23.19 -46.03
N HIS A 474 1.43 23.01 -47.25
CA HIS A 474 2.53 23.80 -47.81
C HIS A 474 2.23 25.30 -47.97
N VAL A 475 0.95 25.70 -47.91
CA VAL A 475 0.50 27.11 -47.98
C VAL A 475 0.27 27.70 -46.58
N ARG A 476 0.16 26.86 -45.54
CA ARG A 476 -0.08 27.28 -44.15
C ARG A 476 1.21 27.52 -43.35
N ILE A 477 2.36 27.10 -43.86
CA ILE A 477 3.67 27.21 -43.23
C ILE A 477 4.01 28.67 -42.94
N LYS A 478 4.32 28.97 -41.68
CA LYS A 478 4.69 30.32 -41.20
C LYS A 478 5.67 30.23 -40.02
N PRO A 479 6.42 31.32 -39.74
CA PRO A 479 7.19 31.46 -38.50
C PRO A 479 6.41 31.07 -37.25
N GLY A 480 7.06 30.32 -36.36
CA GLY A 480 6.49 29.81 -35.10
C GLY A 480 5.80 28.45 -35.19
N MET A 481 5.68 27.84 -36.38
CA MET A 481 5.14 26.48 -36.53
C MET A 481 6.21 25.41 -36.27
N VAL A 482 5.81 24.31 -35.61
CA VAL A 482 6.64 23.10 -35.49
C VAL A 482 6.27 22.15 -36.62
N VAL A 483 7.27 21.63 -37.31
CA VAL A 483 7.10 20.68 -38.42
C VAL A 483 8.00 19.46 -38.21
N GLN A 484 7.51 18.31 -38.66
CA GLN A 484 8.34 17.13 -38.87
C GLN A 484 8.95 17.23 -40.27
N TYR A 485 10.26 17.02 -40.39
CA TYR A 485 10.96 17.04 -41.67
C TYR A 485 11.83 15.81 -41.87
N ASN A 486 12.01 15.40 -43.12
CA ASN A 486 12.84 14.25 -43.47
C ASN A 486 14.30 14.70 -43.70
N CYS A 487 15.24 14.06 -43.02
CA CYS A 487 16.67 14.33 -43.15
C CYS A 487 17.30 13.20 -43.96
N MET A 488 18.04 13.54 -45.03
CA MET A 488 18.65 12.55 -45.93
C MET A 488 19.84 11.80 -45.31
N ASP A 489 20.23 12.12 -44.07
CA ASP A 489 21.31 11.46 -43.33
C ASP A 489 20.77 10.50 -42.26
N ASN A 490 21.14 9.22 -42.42
CA ASN A 490 20.61 7.99 -41.80
C ASN A 490 20.71 7.82 -40.26
N GLU A 491 20.83 8.88 -39.45
CA GLU A 491 21.13 8.73 -38.01
C GLU A 491 20.06 9.24 -37.03
N ALA A 492 18.91 9.75 -37.48
CA ALA A 492 17.81 10.11 -36.57
C ALA A 492 16.43 9.82 -37.17
N GLU A 493 15.62 9.01 -36.49
CA GLU A 493 14.19 8.88 -36.78
C GLU A 493 13.52 10.26 -36.62
N HIS A 494 13.19 10.89 -37.77
CA HIS A 494 12.31 12.05 -37.93
C HIS A 494 12.55 13.26 -37.00
N PRO A 495 13.53 14.14 -37.29
CA PRO A 495 13.78 15.34 -36.50
C PRO A 495 12.63 16.37 -36.60
N LEU A 496 12.31 17.00 -35.46
CA LEU A 496 11.36 18.11 -35.38
C LEU A 496 12.10 19.44 -35.57
N ALA A 497 11.45 20.41 -36.22
CA ALA A 497 12.01 21.74 -36.39
C ALA A 497 10.97 22.85 -36.16
N LEU A 498 11.38 23.91 -35.47
CA LEU A 498 10.60 25.13 -35.32
C LEU A 498 10.96 26.11 -36.45
N ILE A 499 9.98 26.51 -37.24
CA ILE A 499 10.17 27.46 -38.33
C ILE A 499 10.44 28.85 -37.75
N LEU A 500 11.60 29.43 -38.05
CA LEU A 500 11.98 30.76 -37.56
C LEU A 500 11.57 31.84 -38.56
N CYS A 501 12.01 31.71 -39.80
CA CYS A 501 11.73 32.67 -40.87
C CYS A 501 11.90 32.03 -42.25
N PRO A 502 11.32 32.62 -43.30
CA PRO A 502 11.68 32.28 -44.67
C PRO A 502 13.18 32.49 -44.90
N ASP A 503 13.79 31.64 -45.71
CA ASP A 503 15.22 31.69 -46.03
C ASP A 503 15.71 33.06 -46.55
N TRP A 504 14.89 33.74 -47.37
CA TRP A 504 15.19 35.05 -47.94
C TRP A 504 15.14 36.22 -46.95
N ALA A 505 14.64 36.00 -45.73
CA ALA A 505 14.55 37.02 -44.69
C ALA A 505 15.84 37.17 -43.87
N VAL A 506 16.89 36.39 -44.19
CA VAL A 506 18.17 36.37 -43.49
C VAL A 506 19.20 37.20 -44.26
N GLU A 507 19.55 38.37 -43.74
CA GLU A 507 20.59 39.24 -44.31
C GLU A 507 21.98 38.82 -43.82
N THR A 508 22.55 37.80 -44.47
CA THR A 508 23.95 37.33 -44.39
C THR A 508 24.48 36.90 -43.00
N HIS A 509 25.18 35.76 -42.96
CA HIS A 509 25.85 35.14 -41.79
C HIS A 509 25.04 34.16 -40.92
N VAL A 510 24.35 33.19 -41.54
CA VAL A 510 23.89 31.98 -40.85
C VAL A 510 24.74 30.79 -41.28
N VAL A 511 25.24 30.03 -40.31
CA VAL A 511 26.11 28.85 -40.53
C VAL A 511 25.42 27.57 -40.05
N ASP A 512 25.51 26.49 -40.81
CA ASP A 512 24.92 25.19 -40.44
C ASP A 512 25.76 24.44 -39.38
N MET A 513 25.32 23.23 -39.02
CA MET A 513 25.99 22.35 -38.04
C MET A 513 27.42 21.94 -38.42
N ARG A 514 27.84 22.20 -39.66
CA ARG A 514 29.17 21.94 -40.21
C ARG A 514 29.97 23.23 -40.42
N HIS A 515 29.47 24.35 -39.88
CA HIS A 515 30.03 25.70 -40.04
C HIS A 515 30.09 26.18 -41.50
N VAL A 516 29.19 25.67 -42.35
CA VAL A 516 29.09 26.13 -43.74
C VAL A 516 28.13 27.32 -43.80
N GLU A 517 28.58 28.42 -44.40
CA GLU A 517 27.78 29.62 -44.59
C GLU A 517 26.61 29.30 -45.53
N VAL A 518 25.38 29.44 -45.03
CA VAL A 518 24.18 29.14 -45.79
C VAL A 518 23.58 30.43 -46.31
N LYS A 519 23.66 30.65 -47.63
CA LYS A 519 23.08 31.81 -48.30
C LYS A 519 21.65 31.49 -48.74
N GLY A 520 20.68 32.29 -48.32
CA GLY A 520 19.34 32.27 -48.90
C GLY A 520 19.38 32.91 -50.30
N GLU A 521 18.96 32.17 -51.33
CA GLU A 521 18.84 32.72 -52.68
C GLU A 521 17.44 33.31 -52.85
N ARG A 522 17.35 34.64 -53.07
CA ARG A 522 16.09 35.24 -53.54
C ARG A 522 15.82 34.75 -54.96
N ASN A 523 14.80 33.89 -55.08
CA ASN A 523 14.15 33.44 -56.32
C ASN A 523 14.83 32.34 -57.14
N VAL A 524 14.77 31.07 -56.68
CA VAL A 524 14.63 29.92 -57.59
C VAL A 524 13.75 28.81 -56.97
N GLY A 525 12.46 28.79 -57.30
CA GLY A 525 11.61 27.58 -57.39
C GLY A 525 11.21 26.80 -56.12
N ARG A 526 12.01 26.75 -55.05
CA ARG A 526 11.69 25.97 -53.83
C ARG A 526 11.61 26.87 -52.61
N LYS A 527 10.47 26.84 -51.91
CA LYS A 527 10.31 27.58 -50.65
C LYS A 527 11.13 26.85 -49.57
N LYS A 528 12.13 27.51 -49.01
CA LYS A 528 12.89 26.99 -47.87
C LYS A 528 12.67 27.86 -46.65
N TYR A 529 12.77 27.25 -45.48
CA TYR A 529 12.66 27.96 -44.21
C TYR A 529 13.88 27.69 -43.35
N LEU A 530 14.39 28.75 -42.74
CA LEU A 530 15.32 28.63 -41.64
C LEU A 530 14.57 28.13 -40.42
N CYS A 531 15.01 27.01 -39.87
CA CYS A 531 14.37 26.35 -38.75
C CYS A 531 15.39 26.08 -37.63
N ALA A 532 14.96 26.19 -36.37
CA ALA A 532 15.73 25.71 -35.23
C ALA A 532 15.42 24.24 -35.00
N VAL A 533 16.45 23.41 -34.86
CA VAL A 533 16.29 21.98 -34.58
C VAL A 533 15.72 21.81 -33.17
N MET A 534 14.69 20.97 -33.07
CA MET A 534 14.13 20.53 -31.80
C MET A 534 14.57 19.10 -31.55
N ALA A 535 15.25 18.88 -30.43
CA ALA A 535 15.66 17.56 -29.97
C ALA A 535 14.95 17.22 -28.66
N PRO A 536 14.75 15.94 -28.31
CA PRO A 536 14.31 15.59 -26.96
C PRO A 536 15.26 16.16 -25.91
N ALA A 537 14.73 16.86 -24.90
CA ALA A 537 15.52 17.40 -23.80
C ALA A 537 15.81 16.32 -22.75
N VAL A 538 16.72 16.64 -21.81
CA VAL A 538 17.00 15.82 -20.62
C VAL A 538 15.73 15.63 -19.75
N MET A 539 14.81 16.59 -19.79
CA MET A 539 13.53 16.51 -19.08
C MET A 539 12.48 15.77 -19.91
N HIS A 540 11.87 14.74 -19.34
CA HIS A 540 10.93 13.86 -20.05
C HIS A 540 9.70 14.63 -20.58
N GLY A 541 9.39 14.49 -21.87
CA GLY A 541 8.30 15.21 -22.54
C GLY A 541 8.61 16.68 -22.90
N ALA A 542 9.83 17.15 -22.62
CA ALA A 542 10.30 18.44 -23.10
C ALA A 542 11.16 18.27 -24.35
N PHE A 543 11.06 19.23 -25.26
CA PHE A 543 11.95 19.36 -26.39
C PHE A 543 12.89 20.53 -26.13
N GLU A 544 14.18 20.31 -26.32
CA GLU A 544 15.17 21.36 -26.34
C GLU A 544 15.13 22.03 -27.71
N LEU A 545 14.72 23.29 -27.72
CA LEU A 545 14.84 24.13 -28.89
C LEU A 545 16.28 24.61 -28.99
N SER A 546 17.05 23.98 -29.87
CA SER A 546 18.43 24.37 -30.14
C SER A 546 18.45 25.56 -31.09
N VAL A 547 18.22 26.78 -30.58
CA VAL A 547 18.19 28.01 -31.40
C VAL A 547 19.54 28.27 -32.08
N TRP A 548 20.64 27.78 -31.49
CA TRP A 548 22.00 27.79 -32.06
C TRP A 548 22.23 26.74 -33.14
N ARG A 549 21.37 25.72 -33.23
CA ARG A 549 21.47 24.64 -34.21
C ARG A 549 20.39 24.84 -35.27
N GLN A 550 20.70 25.68 -36.25
CA GLN A 550 19.77 26.05 -37.30
C GLN A 550 20.01 25.23 -38.57
N VAL A 551 18.92 24.89 -39.24
CA VAL A 551 18.93 24.13 -40.49
C VAL A 551 18.00 24.80 -41.50
N LEU A 552 18.33 24.67 -42.77
CA LEU A 552 17.45 25.09 -43.86
C LEU A 552 16.67 23.87 -44.35
N VAL A 553 15.35 23.93 -44.19
CA VAL A 553 14.44 22.84 -44.56
C VAL A 553 13.63 23.27 -45.77
N ASP A 554 13.64 22.45 -46.82
CA ASP A 554 12.78 22.64 -47.99
C ASP A 554 11.33 22.31 -47.62
N VAL A 555 10.37 23.11 -48.10
CA VAL A 555 8.94 22.81 -47.91
C VAL A 555 8.59 21.43 -48.47
N ALA A 556 9.29 20.96 -49.51
CA ALA A 556 9.10 19.60 -50.04
C ALA A 556 9.52 18.50 -49.05
N ASP A 557 10.47 18.79 -48.15
CA ASP A 557 10.98 17.85 -47.15
C ASP A 557 10.22 17.95 -45.81
N MET A 558 9.30 18.92 -45.68
CA MET A 558 8.40 19.03 -44.54
C MET A 558 7.22 18.07 -44.73
N GLU A 559 7.07 17.11 -43.83
CA GLU A 559 6.04 16.07 -43.94
C GLU A 559 4.69 16.56 -43.42
N LYS A 560 4.68 17.18 -42.24
CA LYS A 560 3.46 17.66 -41.58
C LYS A 560 3.74 18.72 -40.53
N GLU A 561 2.72 19.53 -40.25
CA GLU A 561 2.65 20.36 -39.04
C GLU A 561 2.45 19.46 -37.82
N VAL A 562 3.22 19.72 -36.78
CA VAL A 562 3.10 19.06 -35.47
C VAL A 562 2.50 20.06 -34.50
N LEU A 563 1.21 19.91 -34.23
CA LEU A 563 0.53 20.64 -33.16
C LEU A 563 0.87 19.95 -31.84
N MET A 564 1.61 20.63 -30.96
CA MET A 564 2.09 20.08 -29.70
C MET A 564 1.01 19.85 -28.62
N ASP A 565 -0.29 19.76 -28.96
CA ASP A 565 -1.40 19.68 -27.98
C ASP A 565 -2.67 18.94 -28.48
N GLN A 566 -2.59 17.65 -28.88
CA GLN A 566 -3.81 16.83 -29.03
C GLN A 566 -3.89 15.72 -27.98
N LEU A 567 -4.70 15.96 -26.95
CA LEU A 567 -5.14 14.93 -26.00
C LEU A 567 -5.94 13.86 -26.76
N ASN A 568 -5.72 12.57 -26.53
CA ASN A 568 -6.50 11.50 -27.17
C ASN A 568 -6.95 10.41 -26.17
N PHE A 569 -8.17 9.90 -26.36
CA PHE A 569 -8.68 8.74 -25.62
C PHE A 569 -8.06 7.45 -26.17
N THR A 570 -6.85 7.15 -25.70
CA THR A 570 -5.95 6.16 -26.32
C THR A 570 -6.34 4.70 -26.06
N HIS A 571 -7.11 4.42 -24.99
CA HIS A 571 -7.39 3.06 -24.51
C HIS A 571 -8.89 2.81 -24.27
N GLY A 572 -9.73 3.51 -25.03
CA GLY A 572 -11.18 3.39 -24.98
C GLY A 572 -11.79 3.77 -23.63
N VAL A 573 -12.89 3.12 -23.28
CA VAL A 573 -13.62 3.31 -22.03
C VAL A 573 -13.88 1.96 -21.37
N ALA A 574 -14.17 1.95 -20.07
CA ALA A 574 -14.55 0.76 -19.33
C ALA A 574 -15.54 1.12 -18.21
N SER A 575 -16.30 0.14 -17.76
CA SER A 575 -17.12 0.27 -16.55
C SER A 575 -17.00 -1.00 -15.70
N GLY A 576 -17.27 -0.88 -14.40
CA GLY A 576 -17.07 -2.01 -13.50
C GLY A 576 -17.57 -1.77 -12.09
N ASP A 577 -17.52 -2.84 -11.30
CA ASP A 577 -18.13 -2.98 -9.98
C ASP A 577 -19.52 -2.30 -9.95
N PRO A 578 -20.55 -2.87 -10.59
CA PRO A 578 -21.88 -2.28 -10.55
C PRO A 578 -22.51 -2.47 -9.17
N TYR A 579 -23.03 -1.38 -8.61
CA TYR A 579 -23.95 -1.37 -7.48
C TYR A 579 -25.33 -0.92 -7.94
N SER A 580 -26.31 -0.96 -7.03
CA SER A 580 -27.71 -0.73 -7.38
C SER A 580 -27.99 0.70 -7.79
N ASN A 581 -27.19 1.64 -7.29
CA ASN A 581 -27.34 3.06 -7.55
C ASN A 581 -26.06 3.72 -8.11
N SER A 582 -25.00 2.93 -8.35
CA SER A 582 -23.74 3.47 -8.84
C SER A 582 -22.93 2.46 -9.66
N VAL A 583 -22.02 2.98 -10.48
CA VAL A 583 -21.06 2.17 -11.23
C VAL A 583 -19.77 2.94 -11.44
N ILE A 584 -18.62 2.25 -11.47
CA ILE A 584 -17.34 2.86 -11.80
C ILE A 584 -17.24 3.02 -13.31
N LEU A 585 -16.88 4.21 -13.75
CA LEU A 585 -16.56 4.53 -15.14
C LEU A 585 -15.07 4.87 -15.25
N TRP A 586 -14.44 4.38 -16.30
CA TRP A 586 -13.01 4.50 -16.51
C TRP A 586 -12.66 4.90 -17.95
N THR A 587 -11.61 5.70 -18.13
CA THR A 587 -10.94 5.95 -19.41
C THR A 587 -9.50 6.42 -19.21
N ARG A 588 -8.72 6.59 -20.29
CA ARG A 588 -7.39 7.23 -20.28
C ARG A 588 -7.31 8.29 -21.37
N ILE A 589 -6.92 9.52 -21.00
CA ILE A 589 -6.82 10.67 -21.91
C ILE A 589 -5.42 11.28 -21.85
N SER A 590 -4.58 10.97 -22.84
CA SER A 590 -3.15 11.28 -22.77
C SER A 590 -2.72 12.22 -23.90
N PRO A 591 -1.77 13.16 -23.66
CA PRO A 591 -1.14 13.96 -24.71
C PRO A 591 -0.15 13.15 -25.57
N GLN A 592 0.19 11.93 -25.14
CA GLN A 592 1.17 11.05 -25.79
C GLN A 592 0.65 9.60 -25.85
N LEU A 593 1.17 8.80 -26.77
CA LEU A 593 0.81 7.39 -26.87
C LEU A 593 1.42 6.56 -25.72
N GLY A 594 2.63 6.89 -25.28
CA GLY A 594 3.34 6.17 -24.22
C GLY A 594 2.79 6.38 -22.80
N ASN A 595 3.16 5.47 -21.90
CA ASN A 595 2.85 5.54 -20.47
C ASN A 595 3.79 6.49 -19.72
N ASP A 596 3.31 7.03 -18.61
CA ASP A 596 4.12 7.84 -17.71
C ASP A 596 5.24 7.01 -17.06
N LYS A 597 6.48 7.51 -17.16
CA LYS A 597 7.70 6.83 -16.67
C LYS A 597 7.93 6.97 -15.16
N SER A 598 6.99 7.55 -14.40
CA SER A 598 7.11 7.63 -12.95
C SER A 598 7.11 6.24 -12.33
N ASN A 599 8.04 6.06 -11.39
CA ASN A 599 8.10 4.89 -10.51
C ASN A 599 7.75 5.23 -9.07
N VAL A 600 7.22 6.43 -8.82
CA VAL A 600 6.87 6.84 -7.45
C VAL A 600 5.62 6.07 -7.03
N THR A 601 5.52 5.62 -5.78
CA THR A 601 4.34 4.97 -5.20
C THR A 601 3.52 5.96 -4.36
N VAL A 602 2.19 5.76 -4.28
CA VAL A 602 1.35 6.48 -3.31
C VAL A 602 1.47 5.76 -1.97
N GLU A 603 1.85 6.46 -0.91
CA GLU A 603 1.77 5.96 0.48
C GLU A 603 0.67 6.74 1.22
N GLY A 604 -0.17 6.08 2.03
CA GLY A 604 -1.22 6.75 2.81
C GLY A 604 -2.65 6.28 2.51
N THR A 605 -3.65 7.05 2.93
CA THR A 605 -5.09 6.71 2.83
C THR A 605 -5.79 7.32 1.60
N ALA A 606 -5.05 7.99 0.72
CA ALA A 606 -5.61 8.38 -0.57
C ALA A 606 -5.85 7.13 -1.39
N ALA A 607 -6.98 7.11 -2.11
CA ALA A 607 -7.24 6.08 -3.09
C ALA A 607 -6.06 6.00 -4.08
N MET A 608 -5.62 4.80 -4.46
CA MET A 608 -4.46 4.62 -5.35
C MET A 608 -4.64 5.23 -6.75
N TYR A 609 -5.88 5.54 -7.12
CA TYR A 609 -6.29 6.21 -8.35
C TYR A 609 -6.77 7.65 -8.13
N SER A 610 -6.55 8.23 -6.93
CA SER A 610 -7.06 9.56 -6.59
C SER A 610 -6.48 10.63 -7.52
N HIS A 611 -7.34 11.55 -7.96
CA HIS A 611 -6.96 12.72 -8.76
C HIS A 611 -6.44 13.88 -7.90
N GLU A 612 -6.42 13.70 -6.58
CA GLU A 612 -6.06 14.68 -5.55
C GLU A 612 -4.82 14.23 -4.74
N THR A 613 -3.88 13.55 -5.39
CA THR A 613 -2.70 12.93 -4.78
C THR A 613 -1.62 13.91 -4.30
N GLU A 614 -1.79 15.23 -4.41
CA GLU A 614 -0.75 16.24 -4.13
C GLU A 614 -0.08 16.13 -2.75
N GLN A 615 -0.80 15.58 -1.75
CA GLN A 615 -0.27 15.32 -0.41
C GLN A 615 0.74 14.16 -0.36
N TYR A 616 0.63 13.20 -1.29
CA TYR A 616 1.35 11.93 -1.31
C TYR A 616 2.33 11.83 -2.48
N LEU A 617 2.00 12.46 -3.60
CA LEU A 617 2.80 12.60 -4.81
C LEU A 617 2.64 14.01 -5.34
N LYS A 618 3.73 14.68 -5.70
CA LYS A 618 3.64 15.99 -6.34
C LYS A 618 3.07 15.80 -7.76
N ALA A 619 1.75 15.92 -7.89
CA ALA A 619 1.05 15.81 -9.16
C ALA A 619 1.56 16.86 -10.16
N SER A 620 1.51 16.53 -11.45
CA SER A 620 1.86 17.48 -12.50
C SER A 620 0.95 18.71 -12.42
N SER A 621 1.53 19.91 -12.55
CA SER A 621 0.76 21.16 -12.54
C SER A 621 -0.17 21.32 -13.75
N ARG A 622 -0.06 20.44 -14.76
CA ARG A 622 -0.87 20.42 -15.98
C ARG A 622 -1.98 19.37 -15.86
N ARG A 623 -2.99 19.64 -15.02
CA ARG A 623 -4.18 18.78 -14.90
C ARG A 623 -5.01 18.83 -16.18
N ILE A 624 -5.44 17.67 -16.66
CA ILE A 624 -6.36 17.53 -17.79
C ILE A 624 -7.79 17.42 -17.23
N CYS A 625 -8.65 18.34 -17.65
CA CYS A 625 -10.06 18.35 -17.27
C CYS A 625 -10.89 17.48 -18.22
N VAL A 626 -11.70 16.59 -17.65
CA VAL A 626 -12.57 15.67 -18.37
C VAL A 626 -13.97 15.72 -17.79
N GLN A 627 -14.96 16.02 -18.62
CA GLN A 627 -16.37 15.85 -18.29
C GLN A 627 -16.80 14.41 -18.54
N TYR A 628 -17.61 13.85 -17.66
CA TYR A 628 -18.32 12.60 -17.92
C TYR A 628 -19.83 12.85 -17.93
N ARG A 629 -20.56 12.06 -18.71
CA ARG A 629 -22.02 12.04 -18.74
C ARG A 629 -22.50 10.61 -18.80
N VAL A 630 -23.61 10.34 -18.11
CA VAL A 630 -24.34 9.09 -18.12
C VAL A 630 -25.76 9.39 -18.56
N GLY A 631 -26.31 8.60 -19.48
CA GLY A 631 -27.64 8.79 -20.01
C GLY A 631 -28.35 7.48 -20.30
N THR A 632 -29.65 7.57 -20.52
CA THR A 632 -30.53 6.41 -20.77
C THR A 632 -30.62 6.01 -22.24
N ASP A 633 -30.07 6.82 -23.14
CA ASP A 633 -30.08 6.59 -24.58
C ASP A 633 -28.65 6.46 -25.16
N LYS A 634 -28.53 5.77 -26.29
CA LYS A 634 -27.25 5.46 -26.95
C LYS A 634 -26.43 6.70 -27.34
N ASN A 635 -27.05 7.87 -27.48
CA ASN A 635 -26.38 9.11 -27.84
C ASN A 635 -26.10 9.99 -26.61
N VAL A 636 -26.46 9.54 -25.41
CA VAL A 636 -26.28 10.25 -24.13
C VAL A 636 -26.93 11.65 -24.18
N THR A 637 -28.11 11.75 -24.80
CA THR A 637 -28.86 13.00 -24.92
C THR A 637 -29.66 13.30 -23.65
N SER A 638 -30.23 12.27 -23.03
CA SER A 638 -30.94 12.34 -21.76
C SER A 638 -29.98 11.98 -20.61
N THR A 639 -29.29 12.98 -20.08
CA THR A 639 -28.29 12.80 -19.01
C THR A 639 -28.97 12.61 -17.65
N VAL A 640 -28.60 11.54 -16.95
CA VAL A 640 -29.05 11.22 -15.58
C VAL A 640 -28.01 11.56 -14.52
N ASP A 641 -26.73 11.48 -14.87
CA ASP A 641 -25.61 11.88 -14.02
C ASP A 641 -24.49 12.47 -14.88
N SER A 642 -23.78 13.45 -14.34
CA SER A 642 -22.65 14.07 -15.03
C SER A 642 -21.75 14.80 -14.05
N GLY A 643 -20.49 14.94 -14.41
CA GLY A 643 -19.55 15.67 -13.58
C GLY A 643 -18.27 15.99 -14.33
N ILE A 644 -17.33 16.56 -13.58
CA ILE A 644 -15.99 16.86 -14.04
C ILE A 644 -15.02 16.07 -13.17
N ALA A 645 -14.04 15.45 -13.82
CA ALA A 645 -12.89 14.84 -13.19
C ALA A 645 -11.62 15.44 -13.80
N TYR A 646 -10.53 15.29 -13.08
CA TYR A 646 -9.21 15.75 -13.52
C TYR A 646 -8.28 14.54 -13.58
N THR A 647 -7.29 14.55 -14.47
CA THR A 647 -6.22 13.56 -14.45
C THR A 647 -4.87 14.19 -14.75
N THR A 648 -3.81 13.48 -14.43
CA THR A 648 -2.43 13.94 -14.46
C THR A 648 -1.51 12.78 -14.81
N SER A 649 -0.25 13.08 -15.12
CA SER A 649 0.74 12.07 -15.48
C SER A 649 1.05 11.09 -14.34
N ASP A 650 0.93 11.50 -13.07
CA ASP A 650 1.28 10.65 -11.93
C ASP A 650 0.36 9.44 -11.75
N ILE A 651 -0.85 9.45 -12.30
CA ILE A 651 -1.77 8.29 -12.40
C ILE A 651 -1.92 7.81 -13.85
N ASP A 652 -0.91 8.08 -14.67
CA ASP A 652 -0.83 7.71 -16.09
C ASP A 652 -2.00 8.19 -16.94
N PHE A 653 -2.52 9.38 -16.60
CA PHE A 653 -3.62 10.04 -17.28
C PHE A 653 -4.94 9.23 -17.30
N THR A 654 -5.10 8.31 -16.35
CA THR A 654 -6.33 7.54 -16.17
C THR A 654 -7.38 8.39 -15.45
N ILE A 655 -8.64 8.21 -15.83
CA ILE A 655 -9.81 8.80 -15.18
C ILE A 655 -10.61 7.64 -14.63
N LYS A 656 -10.92 7.70 -13.34
CA LYS A 656 -11.87 6.82 -12.67
C LYS A 656 -12.86 7.68 -11.90
N VAL A 657 -14.15 7.49 -12.16
CA VAL A 657 -15.25 8.18 -11.48
C VAL A 657 -16.33 7.19 -11.09
N GLU A 658 -17.02 7.46 -9.99
CA GLU A 658 -18.22 6.73 -9.62
C GLU A 658 -19.44 7.54 -10.06
N ALA A 659 -20.16 7.04 -11.07
CA ALA A 659 -21.45 7.61 -11.46
C ALA A 659 -22.51 7.15 -10.45
N LYS A 660 -23.31 8.09 -9.93
CA LYS A 660 -24.25 7.86 -8.81
C LYS A 660 -25.69 8.19 -9.21
N ASN A 661 -26.62 7.99 -8.29
CA ASN A 661 -28.06 8.27 -8.46
C ASN A 661 -28.70 7.51 -9.63
N LEU A 662 -28.15 6.33 -9.93
CA LEU A 662 -28.67 5.45 -10.97
C LEU A 662 -29.80 4.59 -10.41
N LYS A 663 -30.66 4.09 -11.30
CA LYS A 663 -31.71 3.13 -10.93
C LYS A 663 -31.13 1.72 -10.88
N PRO A 664 -31.62 0.85 -9.98
CA PRO A 664 -31.23 -0.56 -9.94
C PRO A 664 -31.53 -1.29 -11.26
N PHE A 665 -30.69 -2.28 -11.57
CA PHE A 665 -30.82 -3.20 -12.70
C PHE A 665 -31.15 -2.54 -14.05
N THR A 666 -30.57 -1.38 -14.31
CA THR A 666 -30.90 -0.52 -15.45
C THR A 666 -29.70 -0.34 -16.37
N LEU A 667 -29.94 -0.42 -17.69
CA LEU A 667 -28.93 -0.17 -18.72
C LEU A 667 -28.71 1.34 -18.90
N TYR A 668 -27.45 1.74 -18.95
CA TYR A 668 -27.01 3.12 -19.18
C TYR A 668 -25.93 3.19 -20.25
N TYR A 669 -25.79 4.37 -20.84
CA TYR A 669 -24.70 4.73 -21.75
C TYR A 669 -23.91 5.88 -21.15
N TYR A 670 -22.60 5.92 -21.38
CA TYR A 670 -21.74 6.96 -20.83
C TYR A 670 -20.67 7.40 -21.81
N GLN A 671 -20.21 8.64 -21.67
CA GLN A 671 -19.17 9.23 -22.50
C GLN A 671 -18.34 10.24 -21.73
N PHE A 672 -17.04 10.29 -22.04
CA PHE A 672 -16.12 11.30 -21.55
C PHE A 672 -15.85 12.35 -22.63
N ASN A 673 -15.62 13.59 -22.22
CA ASN A 673 -15.31 14.71 -23.11
C ASN A 673 -14.24 15.59 -22.48
N VAL A 674 -13.24 16.01 -23.25
CA VAL A 674 -12.26 17.00 -22.77
C VAL A 674 -13.00 18.33 -22.54
N CYS A 675 -12.82 18.93 -21.36
CA CYS A 675 -13.54 20.15 -21.00
C CYS A 675 -13.30 21.27 -22.02
N GLY A 676 -14.37 21.93 -22.48
CA GLY A 676 -14.28 23.02 -23.46
C GLY A 676 -13.86 22.59 -24.87
N SER A 677 -13.79 21.28 -25.16
CA SER A 677 -13.41 20.71 -26.45
C SER A 677 -14.52 19.83 -27.04
N SER A 678 -14.45 19.59 -28.34
CA SER A 678 -15.27 18.60 -29.07
C SER A 678 -14.67 17.19 -29.05
N ASN A 679 -13.53 17.01 -28.39
CA ASN A 679 -12.85 15.72 -28.30
C ASN A 679 -13.52 14.81 -27.26
N LYS A 680 -14.14 13.75 -27.75
CA LYS A 680 -14.97 12.81 -27.00
C LYS A 680 -14.41 11.40 -27.05
N SER A 681 -14.59 10.66 -25.97
CA SER A 681 -14.33 9.23 -25.94
C SER A 681 -15.35 8.47 -26.80
N PRO A 682 -15.09 7.19 -27.12
CA PRO A 682 -16.15 6.25 -27.49
C PRO A 682 -17.26 6.23 -26.44
N ILE A 683 -18.49 5.93 -26.87
CA ILE A 683 -19.63 5.74 -25.96
C ILE A 683 -19.55 4.35 -25.35
N GLY A 684 -19.48 4.29 -24.03
CA GLY A 684 -19.57 3.04 -23.28
C GLY A 684 -21.02 2.71 -22.90
N ARG A 685 -21.24 1.44 -22.59
CA ARG A 685 -22.50 0.88 -22.10
C ARG A 685 -22.22 0.18 -20.77
N THR A 686 -23.15 0.30 -19.84
CA THR A 686 -23.03 -0.27 -18.50
C THR A 686 -24.40 -0.63 -17.95
N LYS A 687 -24.46 -1.50 -16.95
CA LYS A 687 -25.69 -1.89 -16.27
C LYS A 687 -25.45 -1.87 -14.76
N THR A 688 -26.33 -1.25 -13.99
CA THR A 688 -26.29 -1.28 -12.52
C THR A 688 -26.70 -2.65 -11.99
N SER A 689 -26.31 -2.99 -10.76
CA SER A 689 -26.82 -4.20 -10.10
C SER A 689 -28.29 -4.02 -9.71
N PRO A 690 -29.07 -5.07 -9.48
CA PRO A 690 -30.29 -4.96 -8.69
C PRO A 690 -29.98 -4.57 -7.23
N THR A 691 -31.00 -4.19 -6.45
CA THR A 691 -30.88 -4.12 -4.98
C THR A 691 -30.86 -5.53 -4.39
N ALA A 692 -30.51 -5.69 -3.11
CA ALA A 692 -30.47 -7.00 -2.47
C ALA A 692 -31.85 -7.69 -2.36
N ASP A 693 -32.95 -6.92 -2.40
CA ASP A 693 -34.31 -7.43 -2.18
C ASP A 693 -35.14 -7.56 -3.47
N ASP A 694 -34.58 -7.15 -4.61
CA ASP A 694 -35.25 -7.21 -5.90
C ASP A 694 -35.45 -8.66 -6.35
N ASP A 695 -36.62 -8.93 -6.95
CA ASP A 695 -36.91 -10.19 -7.63
C ASP A 695 -36.39 -10.13 -9.07
N VAL A 696 -35.30 -10.85 -9.33
CA VAL A 696 -34.62 -10.87 -10.64
C VAL A 696 -34.89 -12.19 -11.33
N SER A 697 -35.41 -12.12 -12.56
CA SER A 697 -35.77 -13.32 -13.33
C SER A 697 -34.57 -14.07 -13.89
N GLN A 698 -33.53 -13.34 -14.31
CA GLN A 698 -32.31 -13.90 -14.86
C GLN A 698 -31.17 -12.88 -14.79
N ILE A 699 -29.94 -13.37 -14.57
CA ILE A 699 -28.70 -12.64 -14.78
C ILE A 699 -27.76 -13.49 -15.65
N GLY A 700 -27.25 -12.89 -16.72
CA GLY A 700 -26.21 -13.49 -17.57
C GLY A 700 -24.82 -12.97 -17.21
N VAL A 701 -23.83 -13.84 -17.09
CA VAL A 701 -22.42 -13.42 -16.92
C VAL A 701 -21.48 -14.17 -17.86
N ALA A 702 -20.50 -13.48 -18.43
CA ALA A 702 -19.38 -14.11 -19.13
C ALA A 702 -18.17 -14.16 -18.20
N VAL A 703 -17.47 -15.30 -18.17
CA VAL A 703 -16.35 -15.54 -17.25
C VAL A 703 -15.07 -15.77 -18.04
N TYR A 704 -14.00 -15.07 -17.65
CA TYR A 704 -12.69 -15.12 -18.30
C TYR A 704 -11.54 -15.22 -17.29
N SER A 705 -10.40 -15.72 -17.77
CA SER A 705 -9.09 -15.63 -17.12
C SER A 705 -7.97 -15.77 -18.16
N CYS A 706 -6.72 -15.53 -17.76
CA CYS A 706 -5.52 -15.98 -18.47
C CYS A 706 -5.43 -15.44 -19.92
N SER A 707 -5.12 -14.14 -20.02
CA SER A 707 -5.10 -13.38 -21.27
C SER A 707 -3.68 -13.03 -21.73
N GLN A 708 -2.79 -14.01 -21.88
CA GLN A 708 -1.43 -13.74 -22.33
C GLN A 708 -1.41 -13.13 -23.74
N TYR A 709 -1.13 -11.83 -23.83
CA TYR A 709 -1.19 -11.04 -25.06
C TYR A 709 -0.38 -11.63 -26.22
N GLN A 710 0.77 -12.20 -25.91
CA GLN A 710 1.74 -12.69 -26.89
C GLN A 710 1.33 -14.03 -27.52
N ASN A 711 0.38 -14.75 -26.92
CA ASN A 711 -0.06 -16.05 -27.42
C ASN A 711 -1.13 -15.94 -28.50
N GLY A 712 -1.85 -14.82 -28.57
CA GLY A 712 -2.87 -14.64 -29.60
C GLY A 712 -3.73 -13.39 -29.41
N TYR A 713 -4.69 -13.24 -30.31
CA TYR A 713 -5.73 -12.22 -30.29
C TYR A 713 -6.85 -12.62 -29.35
N PHE A 714 -7.44 -11.63 -28.68
CA PHE A 714 -8.46 -11.87 -27.65
C PHE A 714 -9.87 -12.08 -28.22
N ASN A 715 -10.00 -13.01 -29.17
CA ASN A 715 -11.26 -13.31 -29.86
C ASN A 715 -12.41 -13.63 -28.86
N ALA A 716 -12.10 -14.33 -27.76
CA ALA A 716 -13.05 -14.70 -26.71
C ALA A 716 -13.82 -13.49 -26.15
N TYR A 717 -13.11 -12.41 -25.78
CA TYR A 717 -13.75 -11.17 -25.31
C TYR A 717 -14.70 -10.57 -26.34
N GLY A 718 -14.27 -10.57 -27.60
CA GLY A 718 -15.06 -10.03 -28.69
C GLY A 718 -16.30 -10.86 -28.98
N ASN A 719 -16.23 -12.19 -28.84
CA ASN A 719 -17.33 -13.09 -29.17
C ASN A 719 -18.53 -12.89 -28.24
N SER A 720 -18.31 -12.91 -26.92
CA SER A 720 -19.38 -12.59 -25.96
C SER A 720 -19.92 -11.17 -26.14
N ALA A 721 -19.04 -10.19 -26.36
CA ALA A 721 -19.46 -8.81 -26.59
C ALA A 721 -20.29 -8.61 -27.86
N ARG A 722 -20.04 -9.39 -28.91
CA ARG A 722 -20.84 -9.39 -30.14
C ARG A 722 -22.15 -10.16 -30.00
N LYS A 723 -22.18 -11.24 -29.20
CA LYS A 723 -23.42 -11.98 -28.88
C LYS A 723 -24.39 -11.15 -28.05
N ASP A 724 -23.87 -10.31 -27.15
CA ASP A 724 -24.67 -9.40 -26.33
C ASP A 724 -25.77 -10.10 -25.52
N ASN A 725 -25.45 -11.26 -24.95
CA ASN A 725 -26.36 -12.15 -24.25
C ASN A 725 -26.10 -12.24 -22.73
N VAL A 726 -25.19 -11.41 -22.21
CA VAL A 726 -24.82 -11.33 -20.79
C VAL A 726 -24.98 -9.91 -20.27
N ASP A 727 -25.17 -9.78 -18.96
CA ASP A 727 -25.31 -8.49 -18.27
C ASP A 727 -23.96 -7.96 -17.78
N TYR A 728 -23.12 -8.87 -17.27
CA TYR A 728 -21.85 -8.54 -16.62
C TYR A 728 -20.71 -9.46 -17.10
N VAL A 729 -19.49 -9.01 -16.86
CA VAL A 729 -18.28 -9.82 -17.06
C VAL A 729 -17.62 -10.09 -15.71
N ILE A 730 -17.22 -11.34 -15.49
CA ILE A 730 -16.37 -11.75 -14.37
C ILE A 730 -14.98 -12.08 -14.93
N HIS A 731 -13.93 -11.50 -14.36
CA HIS A 731 -12.55 -11.84 -14.70
C HIS A 731 -11.83 -12.37 -13.46
N LEU A 732 -11.31 -13.59 -13.54
CA LEU A 732 -10.79 -14.34 -12.40
C LEU A 732 -9.28 -14.18 -12.18
N GLY A 733 -8.60 -13.47 -13.09
CA GLY A 733 -7.19 -13.09 -12.95
C GLY A 733 -6.36 -13.47 -14.18
N ASP A 734 -5.06 -13.15 -14.13
CA ASP A 734 -4.15 -13.19 -15.28
C ASP A 734 -4.62 -12.30 -16.45
N TYR A 735 -5.09 -11.11 -16.11
CA TYR A 735 -5.48 -10.08 -17.07
C TYR A 735 -4.26 -9.59 -17.87
N ILE A 736 -3.09 -9.62 -17.24
CA ILE A 736 -1.78 -9.43 -17.87
C ILE A 736 -0.84 -10.57 -17.47
N TYR A 737 0.28 -10.66 -18.18
CA TYR A 737 1.44 -11.46 -17.77
C TYR A 737 2.65 -10.56 -17.58
N GLU A 738 3.44 -10.81 -16.53
CA GLU A 738 4.69 -10.11 -16.17
C GLU A 738 5.87 -10.54 -17.05
N SER A 739 5.85 -11.80 -17.51
CA SER A 739 6.90 -12.46 -18.29
C SER A 739 7.13 -11.86 -19.68
N THR A 740 8.28 -12.22 -20.28
CA THR A 740 8.68 -11.80 -21.63
C THR A 740 8.46 -12.90 -22.65
N LYS A 741 7.98 -12.52 -23.84
CA LYS A 741 7.79 -13.40 -24.99
C LYS A 741 7.84 -12.61 -26.29
N GLY A 742 8.51 -13.17 -27.30
CA GLY A 742 8.73 -12.53 -28.59
C GLY A 742 9.77 -11.39 -28.58
N LYS A 743 10.08 -10.87 -29.76
CA LYS A 743 11.06 -9.80 -30.00
C LYS A 743 10.34 -8.54 -30.48
N LEU A 744 10.41 -7.47 -29.67
CA LEU A 744 9.81 -6.18 -30.01
C LEU A 744 10.37 -5.64 -31.33
N GLY A 745 9.49 -5.19 -32.23
CA GLY A 745 9.85 -4.75 -33.58
C GLY A 745 9.95 -5.87 -34.62
N GLN A 746 9.93 -7.15 -34.21
CA GLN A 746 9.88 -8.30 -35.11
C GLN A 746 8.55 -9.04 -35.00
N ASP A 747 8.13 -9.41 -33.79
CA ASP A 747 6.85 -10.08 -33.58
C ASP A 747 5.75 -9.04 -33.32
N PRO A 748 4.61 -9.11 -34.04
CA PRO A 748 3.55 -8.10 -33.97
C PRO A 748 2.87 -8.01 -32.60
N ARG A 749 2.98 -9.08 -31.79
CA ARG A 749 2.46 -9.15 -30.43
C ARG A 749 3.55 -9.45 -29.39
N ALA A 750 4.80 -9.07 -29.65
CA ALA A 750 5.88 -9.18 -28.66
C ALA A 750 5.53 -8.43 -27.37
N THR A 751 6.04 -8.91 -26.24
CA THR A 751 5.91 -8.23 -24.95
C THR A 751 6.46 -6.80 -24.98
N ASN A 752 5.70 -5.85 -24.41
CA ASN A 752 6.12 -4.49 -24.16
C ASN A 752 5.90 -4.12 -22.67
N PRO A 753 6.93 -3.66 -21.92
CA PRO A 753 8.33 -3.54 -22.32
C PRO A 753 8.95 -4.92 -22.59
N SER A 754 10.04 -4.98 -23.36
CA SER A 754 10.74 -6.23 -23.73
C SER A 754 11.50 -6.90 -22.57
N ARG A 755 11.12 -6.60 -21.33
CA ARG A 755 11.66 -7.10 -20.07
C ARG A 755 10.53 -7.50 -19.13
N GLU A 756 10.88 -8.27 -18.09
CA GLU A 756 9.95 -8.62 -17.03
C GLU A 756 9.45 -7.36 -16.32
N THR A 757 8.17 -7.33 -15.91
CA THR A 757 7.62 -6.16 -15.23
C THR A 757 8.02 -6.11 -13.76
N ILE A 758 8.75 -5.07 -13.37
CA ILE A 758 9.24 -4.88 -11.99
C ILE A 758 8.82 -3.51 -11.45
N THR A 759 8.94 -2.48 -12.28
CA THR A 759 8.63 -1.09 -11.91
C THR A 759 7.20 -0.72 -12.24
N LEU A 760 6.67 0.33 -11.60
CA LEU A 760 5.33 0.85 -11.88
C LEU A 760 5.15 1.18 -13.38
N TYR A 761 6.15 1.78 -14.01
CA TYR A 761 6.15 2.02 -15.46
C TYR A 761 6.00 0.73 -16.27
N ASP A 762 6.68 -0.35 -15.87
CA ASP A 762 6.61 -1.61 -16.61
C ASP A 762 5.19 -2.19 -16.55
N TYR A 763 4.56 -2.20 -15.37
CA TYR A 763 3.17 -2.67 -15.20
C TYR A 763 2.16 -1.80 -15.97
N ARG A 764 2.27 -0.46 -15.88
CA ARG A 764 1.43 0.46 -16.68
C ARG A 764 1.55 0.18 -18.17
N THR A 765 2.78 0.02 -18.66
CA THR A 765 3.06 -0.28 -20.07
C THR A 765 2.48 -1.63 -20.48
N ARG A 766 2.58 -2.65 -19.62
CA ARG A 766 2.04 -3.99 -19.89
C ARG A 766 0.51 -3.99 -19.96
N ILE A 767 -0.15 -3.32 -19.02
CA ILE A 767 -1.62 -3.20 -19.02
C ILE A 767 -2.08 -2.37 -20.23
N ALA A 768 -1.39 -1.27 -20.53
CA ALA A 768 -1.66 -0.46 -21.70
C ALA A 768 -1.55 -1.26 -23.01
N GLN A 769 -0.52 -2.09 -23.13
CA GLN A 769 -0.37 -3.02 -24.26
C GLN A 769 -1.60 -3.94 -24.40
N HIS A 770 -2.06 -4.57 -23.32
CA HIS A 770 -3.25 -5.43 -23.38
C HIS A 770 -4.47 -4.62 -23.82
N ARG A 771 -4.62 -3.39 -23.30
CA ARG A 771 -5.66 -2.41 -23.66
C ARG A 771 -5.54 -1.81 -25.06
N THR A 772 -4.64 -2.31 -25.91
CA THR A 772 -4.64 -2.00 -27.35
C THR A 772 -5.41 -3.03 -28.18
N ASP A 773 -5.74 -4.20 -27.61
CA ASP A 773 -6.50 -5.23 -28.31
C ASP A 773 -7.97 -4.80 -28.50
N LEU A 774 -8.43 -4.82 -29.75
CA LEU A 774 -9.74 -4.30 -30.13
C LEU A 774 -10.91 -5.10 -29.53
N ASP A 775 -10.74 -6.41 -29.30
CA ASP A 775 -11.80 -7.24 -28.74
C ASP A 775 -11.90 -7.09 -27.22
N LEU A 776 -10.79 -6.85 -26.54
CA LEU A 776 -10.79 -6.43 -25.14
C LEU A 776 -11.42 -5.05 -24.96
N LEU A 777 -11.05 -4.07 -25.80
CA LEU A 777 -11.66 -2.74 -25.79
C LEU A 777 -13.17 -2.81 -26.01
N LEU A 778 -13.63 -3.65 -26.95
CA LEU A 778 -15.04 -3.85 -27.21
C LEU A 778 -15.77 -4.41 -25.98
N SER A 779 -15.25 -5.46 -25.34
CA SER A 779 -15.89 -6.05 -24.16
C SER A 779 -15.98 -5.07 -22.98
N HIS A 780 -14.91 -4.31 -22.72
CA HIS A 780 -14.93 -3.24 -21.70
C HIS A 780 -15.88 -2.10 -22.03
N GLN A 781 -16.05 -1.79 -23.32
CA GLN A 781 -16.99 -0.77 -23.77
C GLN A 781 -18.45 -1.23 -23.60
N GLN A 782 -18.74 -2.53 -23.65
CA GLN A 782 -20.12 -3.06 -23.64
C GLN A 782 -20.64 -3.47 -22.25
N PHE A 783 -19.78 -3.90 -21.34
CA PHE A 783 -20.22 -4.49 -20.07
C PHE A 783 -19.57 -3.86 -18.84
N ALA A 784 -20.25 -3.98 -17.70
CA ALA A 784 -19.62 -3.74 -16.41
C ALA A 784 -18.82 -4.98 -15.99
N TRP A 785 -17.53 -4.79 -15.69
CA TRP A 785 -16.62 -5.84 -15.28
C TRP A 785 -16.52 -5.94 -13.75
N ILE A 786 -16.56 -7.17 -13.24
CA ILE A 786 -16.31 -7.54 -11.86
C ILE A 786 -15.03 -8.39 -11.86
N ALA A 787 -13.91 -7.75 -11.60
CA ALA A 787 -12.59 -8.37 -11.74
C ALA A 787 -11.91 -8.62 -10.39
N THR A 788 -11.10 -9.67 -10.35
CA THR A 788 -10.05 -9.91 -9.35
C THR A 788 -8.74 -10.21 -10.07
N TRP A 789 -7.63 -10.14 -9.34
CA TRP A 789 -6.32 -10.57 -9.84
C TRP A 789 -6.06 -12.03 -9.52
N ASP A 790 -5.12 -12.61 -10.25
CA ASP A 790 -4.42 -13.83 -9.88
C ASP A 790 -2.93 -13.52 -9.61
N ASP A 791 -2.00 -14.38 -9.99
CA ASP A 791 -0.58 -14.20 -9.71
C ASP A 791 0.10 -13.30 -10.75
N HIS A 792 -0.20 -13.48 -12.05
CA HIS A 792 0.51 -12.79 -13.14
C HIS A 792 0.21 -11.29 -13.27
N GLU A 793 -0.81 -10.77 -12.59
CA GLU A 793 -0.92 -9.32 -12.34
C GLU A 793 0.30 -8.76 -11.60
N VAL A 794 0.98 -9.58 -10.80
CA VAL A 794 2.21 -9.24 -10.09
C VAL A 794 3.38 -10.07 -10.63
N ALA A 795 3.42 -11.36 -10.30
CA ALA A 795 4.41 -12.32 -10.77
C ALA A 795 3.98 -13.76 -10.44
N ASN A 796 4.44 -14.70 -11.27
CA ASN A 796 4.13 -16.12 -11.19
C ASN A 796 4.26 -16.72 -9.76
N ASN A 797 3.24 -17.49 -9.38
CA ASN A 797 3.03 -18.19 -8.12
C ASN A 797 3.24 -17.29 -6.88
N GLY A 798 2.51 -16.18 -6.84
CA GLY A 798 2.55 -15.24 -5.73
C GLY A 798 2.01 -15.80 -4.41
N TYR A 799 2.70 -15.44 -3.33
CA TYR A 799 2.27 -15.62 -1.95
C TYR A 799 2.60 -14.36 -1.12
N ARG A 800 2.32 -14.39 0.20
CA ARG A 800 2.50 -13.19 1.05
C ARG A 800 3.91 -12.58 0.93
N ASP A 801 4.94 -13.42 1.03
CA ASP A 801 6.33 -12.98 1.19
C ASP A 801 7.19 -13.14 -0.08
N GLY A 802 6.62 -13.55 -1.22
CA GLY A 802 7.39 -13.72 -2.46
C GLY A 802 6.62 -14.28 -3.66
N PHE A 803 7.39 -14.64 -4.69
CA PHE A 803 6.98 -15.19 -5.99
C PHE A 803 8.02 -16.23 -6.46
N SER A 804 7.75 -17.03 -7.49
CA SER A 804 8.67 -18.10 -7.96
C SER A 804 10.11 -17.63 -8.12
N ASN A 805 10.29 -16.44 -8.69
CA ASN A 805 11.61 -15.92 -9.03
C ASN A 805 12.08 -14.77 -8.13
N MET A 806 11.42 -14.48 -7.01
CA MET A 806 11.72 -13.32 -6.16
C MET A 806 11.29 -13.52 -4.69
N ASN A 807 12.24 -13.45 -3.76
CA ASN A 807 12.05 -13.81 -2.34
C ASN A 807 12.89 -12.96 -1.36
N ASN A 808 13.20 -11.71 -1.69
CA ASN A 808 13.97 -10.77 -0.86
C ASN A 808 15.40 -11.24 -0.42
N THR A 809 15.95 -12.26 -1.07
CA THR A 809 17.37 -12.63 -0.93
C THR A 809 18.29 -11.61 -1.61
N GLU A 810 19.56 -11.53 -1.20
CA GLU A 810 20.56 -10.65 -1.83
C GLU A 810 20.65 -10.89 -3.36
N SER A 811 20.61 -12.15 -3.79
CA SER A 811 20.62 -12.50 -5.21
C SER A 811 19.39 -11.97 -5.95
N SER A 812 18.19 -12.09 -5.37
CA SER A 812 16.97 -11.54 -5.96
C SER A 812 17.02 -10.00 -6.02
N PHE A 813 17.55 -9.35 -4.99
CA PHE A 813 17.70 -7.89 -4.94
C PHE A 813 18.66 -7.39 -6.03
N LEU A 814 19.80 -8.07 -6.21
CA LEU A 814 20.76 -7.77 -7.28
C LEU A 814 20.16 -8.01 -8.68
N LYS A 815 19.42 -9.13 -8.87
CA LYS A 815 18.80 -9.48 -10.16
C LYS A 815 17.77 -8.43 -10.61
N TYR A 816 16.95 -7.91 -9.69
CA TYR A 816 15.86 -6.98 -10.00
C TYR A 816 16.17 -5.51 -9.68
N GLY A 817 17.45 -5.14 -9.64
CA GLY A 817 17.85 -3.73 -9.55
C GLY A 817 17.48 -3.06 -8.23
N GLY A 818 17.47 -3.80 -7.14
CA GLY A 818 17.19 -3.30 -5.79
C GLY A 818 15.72 -3.11 -5.45
N VAL A 819 14.82 -3.77 -6.19
CA VAL A 819 13.38 -3.79 -5.89
C VAL A 819 13.08 -4.95 -4.94
N SER A 820 12.36 -4.71 -3.85
CA SER A 820 11.87 -5.75 -2.94
C SER A 820 10.56 -6.36 -3.43
N VAL A 821 10.18 -7.51 -2.86
CA VAL A 821 8.88 -8.17 -3.10
C VAL A 821 7.73 -7.20 -2.85
N ASP A 822 7.75 -6.52 -1.70
CA ASP A 822 6.70 -5.57 -1.31
C ASP A 822 6.61 -4.40 -2.29
N GLN A 823 7.76 -3.88 -2.73
CA GLN A 823 7.79 -2.78 -3.69
C GLN A 823 7.24 -3.21 -5.06
N ARG A 824 7.59 -4.40 -5.54
CA ARG A 824 7.04 -4.95 -6.80
C ARG A 824 5.54 -5.17 -6.69
N LYS A 825 5.07 -5.75 -5.58
CA LYS A 825 3.65 -5.96 -5.29
C LYS A 825 2.88 -4.63 -5.30
N MET A 826 3.40 -3.61 -4.63
CA MET A 826 2.77 -2.28 -4.62
C MET A 826 2.80 -1.58 -5.99
N ASN A 827 3.85 -1.76 -6.79
CA ASN A 827 3.90 -1.24 -8.16
C ASN A 827 2.80 -1.87 -9.04
N ALA A 828 2.65 -3.19 -8.97
CA ALA A 828 1.64 -3.94 -9.70
C ALA A 828 0.21 -3.57 -9.29
N VAL A 829 -0.06 -3.61 -7.98
CA VAL A 829 -1.35 -3.31 -7.39
C VAL A 829 -1.79 -1.89 -7.73
N ARG A 830 -0.88 -0.91 -7.63
CA ARG A 830 -1.17 0.46 -8.03
C ARG A 830 -1.54 0.55 -9.52
N ALA A 831 -0.76 -0.04 -10.41
CA ALA A 831 -1.06 -0.03 -11.84
C ALA A 831 -2.42 -0.69 -12.13
N TYR A 832 -2.74 -1.79 -11.44
CA TYR A 832 -4.02 -2.48 -11.56
C TYR A 832 -5.19 -1.58 -11.13
N PHE A 833 -5.09 -0.90 -9.99
CA PHE A 833 -6.10 0.05 -9.53
C PHE A 833 -6.20 1.31 -10.41
N GLU A 834 -5.13 1.75 -11.06
CA GLU A 834 -5.18 2.85 -12.03
C GLU A 834 -5.92 2.45 -13.31
N TRP A 835 -5.74 1.21 -13.78
CA TRP A 835 -6.16 0.78 -15.12
C TRP A 835 -7.45 -0.06 -15.17
N MET A 836 -7.87 -0.67 -14.06
CA MET A 836 -9.08 -1.50 -14.00
C MET A 836 -10.28 -0.72 -13.43
N PRO A 837 -11.51 -0.91 -13.93
CA PRO A 837 -12.70 -0.19 -13.45
C PRO A 837 -13.26 -0.76 -12.13
N ILE A 838 -12.39 -1.03 -11.15
CA ILE A 838 -12.73 -1.57 -9.83
C ILE A 838 -12.70 -0.50 -8.74
N ARG A 839 -13.46 -0.70 -7.67
CA ARG A 839 -13.38 0.11 -6.44
C ARG A 839 -12.21 -0.35 -5.58
N GLN A 840 -11.60 0.61 -4.89
CA GLN A 840 -10.79 0.28 -3.73
C GLN A 840 -11.73 -0.04 -2.56
N VAL A 841 -11.58 -1.23 -1.98
CA VAL A 841 -12.52 -1.75 -0.97
C VAL A 841 -12.36 -1.01 0.36
N GLU A 842 -11.12 -0.82 0.80
CA GLU A 842 -10.76 -0.10 2.02
C GLU A 842 -9.60 0.86 1.70
N LEU A 843 -9.73 2.12 2.11
CA LEU A 843 -8.75 3.17 1.77
C LEU A 843 -7.43 3.03 2.54
N ASP A 844 -7.46 2.34 3.68
CA ASP A 844 -6.29 2.04 4.53
C ASP A 844 -5.70 0.65 4.27
N ASP A 845 -6.33 -0.16 3.41
CA ASP A 845 -5.86 -1.48 3.02
C ASP A 845 -5.71 -1.59 1.50
N ASN A 846 -4.53 -1.21 1.02
CA ASN A 846 -4.22 -1.13 -0.40
C ASN A 846 -4.14 -2.49 -1.10
N LEU A 847 -4.04 -3.61 -0.37
CA LEU A 847 -4.00 -4.96 -0.97
C LEU A 847 -5.37 -5.64 -0.96
N ARG A 848 -6.39 -5.05 -0.35
CA ARG A 848 -7.71 -5.69 -0.27
C ARG A 848 -8.50 -5.54 -1.57
N ILE A 849 -8.79 -6.68 -2.21
CA ILE A 849 -9.64 -6.75 -3.42
C ILE A 849 -10.91 -7.59 -3.24
N TRP A 850 -10.96 -8.53 -2.29
CA TRP A 850 -12.13 -9.39 -2.10
C TRP A 850 -13.35 -8.60 -1.61
N ARG A 851 -14.51 -8.90 -2.18
CA ARG A 851 -15.76 -8.15 -2.01
C ARG A 851 -16.97 -8.98 -2.49
N THR A 852 -18.18 -8.53 -2.13
CA THR A 852 -19.43 -9.22 -2.46
C THR A 852 -20.40 -8.29 -3.20
N PHE A 853 -21.18 -8.84 -4.11
CA PHE A 853 -22.27 -8.17 -4.80
C PHE A 853 -23.59 -8.91 -4.58
N SER A 854 -24.53 -8.28 -3.89
CA SER A 854 -25.88 -8.82 -3.71
C SER A 854 -26.76 -8.47 -4.90
N MET A 855 -26.95 -9.45 -5.77
CA MET A 855 -27.61 -9.31 -7.06
C MET A 855 -29.07 -9.79 -6.95
N GLY A 856 -29.87 -9.07 -6.16
CA GLY A 856 -31.26 -9.45 -5.87
C GLY A 856 -31.36 -10.52 -4.80
N LYS A 857 -32.56 -11.11 -4.72
CA LYS A 857 -32.75 -12.42 -4.05
C LYS A 857 -32.20 -13.58 -4.89
N LEU A 858 -31.78 -13.30 -6.12
CA LEU A 858 -31.31 -14.31 -7.06
C LEU A 858 -29.94 -14.85 -6.67
N LEU A 859 -28.92 -14.00 -6.51
CA LEU A 859 -27.58 -14.47 -6.16
C LEU A 859 -26.77 -13.48 -5.33
N ASP A 860 -25.85 -14.01 -4.53
CA ASP A 860 -24.68 -13.27 -4.04
C ASP A 860 -23.44 -13.72 -4.81
N LEU A 861 -22.73 -12.77 -5.42
CA LEU A 861 -21.43 -13.00 -6.05
C LEU A 861 -20.33 -12.61 -5.05
N VAL A 862 -19.58 -13.61 -4.58
CA VAL A 862 -18.50 -13.48 -3.59
C VAL A 862 -17.16 -13.61 -4.31
N MET A 863 -16.42 -12.52 -4.45
CA MET A 863 -15.12 -12.49 -5.13
C MET A 863 -13.98 -12.61 -4.13
N LEU A 864 -13.09 -13.59 -4.31
CA LEU A 864 -11.97 -13.91 -3.42
C LEU A 864 -10.62 -13.37 -3.94
N ASP A 865 -9.66 -13.28 -3.02
CA ASP A 865 -8.22 -13.23 -3.29
C ASP A 865 -7.55 -14.48 -2.71
N THR A 866 -6.88 -15.28 -3.55
CA THR A 866 -6.15 -16.49 -3.11
C THR A 866 -4.65 -16.38 -3.37
N ARG A 867 -4.12 -15.16 -3.61
CA ARG A 867 -2.73 -14.94 -4.02
C ARG A 867 -1.97 -13.97 -3.13
N ASN A 868 -2.32 -12.68 -3.21
CA ASN A 868 -1.35 -11.63 -2.90
C ASN A 868 -1.44 -11.09 -1.46
N TYR A 869 -2.55 -11.33 -0.78
CA TYR A 869 -2.81 -10.76 0.56
C TYR A 869 -2.06 -11.49 1.69
N ASP A 870 -2.47 -12.71 2.04
CA ASP A 870 -1.94 -13.45 3.21
C ASP A 870 -1.76 -14.95 2.94
N ARG A 871 -1.63 -15.32 1.64
CA ARG A 871 -1.43 -16.71 1.21
C ARG A 871 -0.11 -17.25 1.75
N SER A 872 -0.15 -18.47 2.33
CA SER A 872 1.05 -19.22 2.71
C SER A 872 1.86 -19.63 1.47
N ILE A 873 3.15 -19.93 1.63
CA ILE A 873 4.04 -20.31 0.52
C ILE A 873 3.46 -21.44 -0.34
N THR A 874 3.54 -21.28 -1.66
CA THR A 874 3.07 -22.24 -2.68
C THR A 874 4.26 -23.01 -3.30
N THR A 875 4.00 -23.85 -4.30
CA THR A 875 5.04 -24.47 -5.14
C THR A 875 5.73 -23.42 -6.00
N LEU A 876 7.07 -23.40 -5.99
CA LEU A 876 7.95 -22.43 -6.63
C LEU A 876 9.04 -23.14 -7.47
N ASP A 877 8.69 -24.29 -8.08
CA ASP A 877 9.56 -25.20 -8.83
C ASP A 877 10.60 -25.97 -7.99
N TYR A 878 11.25 -25.33 -7.01
CA TYR A 878 12.33 -25.94 -6.21
C TYR A 878 11.87 -26.55 -4.87
N ASN A 879 10.64 -26.30 -4.44
CA ASN A 879 10.14 -26.68 -3.11
C ASN A 879 8.90 -27.61 -3.16
N ASN A 880 8.65 -28.27 -4.30
CA ASN A 880 7.41 -29.02 -4.50
C ASN A 880 7.21 -30.12 -3.44
N GLU A 881 8.24 -30.93 -3.16
CA GLU A 881 8.21 -31.97 -2.11
C GLU A 881 7.83 -31.38 -0.73
N TYR A 882 8.45 -30.27 -0.35
CA TYR A 882 8.14 -29.58 0.90
C TYR A 882 6.67 -29.15 0.96
N ILE A 883 6.12 -28.60 -0.13
CA ILE A 883 4.71 -28.20 -0.18
C ILE A 883 3.77 -29.39 -0.07
N TYR A 884 4.12 -30.53 -0.67
CA TYR A 884 3.33 -31.75 -0.55
C TYR A 884 3.30 -32.26 0.90
N ASP A 885 4.45 -32.28 1.58
CA ASP A 885 4.55 -32.70 2.99
C ASP A 885 3.65 -31.87 3.92
N ILE A 886 3.54 -30.56 3.65
CA ILE A 886 2.77 -29.65 4.49
C ILE A 886 1.38 -29.34 3.94
N SER A 887 0.96 -29.89 2.80
CA SER A 887 -0.28 -29.51 2.08
C SER A 887 -1.54 -29.53 2.95
N ASN A 888 -1.60 -30.46 3.93
CA ASN A 888 -2.70 -30.60 4.89
C ASN A 888 -2.38 -30.09 6.31
N ASP A 889 -1.31 -29.33 6.49
CA ASP A 889 -0.98 -28.69 7.76
C ASP A 889 -2.08 -27.68 8.14
N ALA A 890 -2.60 -27.80 9.37
CA ALA A 890 -3.66 -26.96 9.91
C ALA A 890 -3.33 -25.45 9.89
N GLY A 891 -2.04 -25.10 10.00
CA GLY A 891 -1.53 -23.73 9.99
C GLY A 891 -1.45 -23.10 8.60
N ARG A 892 -1.60 -23.87 7.52
CA ARG A 892 -1.63 -23.30 6.16
C ARG A 892 -2.94 -22.59 5.87
N SER A 893 -2.80 -21.46 5.19
CA SER A 893 -3.94 -20.66 4.75
C SER A 893 -3.71 -20.10 3.36
N LEU A 894 -4.76 -20.15 2.54
CA LEU A 894 -4.80 -19.60 1.19
C LEU A 894 -5.27 -18.14 1.21
N MET A 895 -6.22 -17.81 2.09
CA MET A 895 -6.87 -16.49 2.17
C MET A 895 -6.41 -15.66 3.38
N GLY A 896 -5.74 -16.27 4.35
CA GLY A 896 -5.50 -15.68 5.67
C GLY A 896 -6.78 -15.60 6.51
N SER A 897 -6.60 -15.42 7.82
CA SER A 897 -7.71 -15.47 8.79
C SER A 897 -8.76 -14.37 8.57
N ARG A 898 -8.38 -13.19 8.07
CA ARG A 898 -9.30 -12.06 7.88
C ARG A 898 -10.32 -12.33 6.77
N GLN A 899 -9.84 -12.73 5.60
CA GLN A 899 -10.70 -13.06 4.48
C GLN A 899 -11.45 -14.37 4.72
N GLU A 900 -10.81 -15.39 5.32
CA GLU A 900 -11.47 -16.66 5.63
C GLU A 900 -12.70 -16.46 6.55
N ASN A 901 -12.56 -15.71 7.65
CA ASN A 901 -13.68 -15.41 8.54
C ASN A 901 -14.76 -14.56 7.85
N TRP A 902 -14.35 -13.60 7.01
CA TRP A 902 -15.29 -12.80 6.22
C TRP A 902 -16.05 -13.67 5.21
N PHE A 903 -15.38 -14.63 4.58
CA PHE A 903 -15.96 -15.51 3.57
C PHE A 903 -17.03 -16.42 4.18
N TYR A 904 -16.72 -17.09 5.29
CA TYR A 904 -17.69 -17.96 5.98
C TYR A 904 -18.89 -17.17 6.50
N ARG A 905 -18.65 -15.99 7.09
CA ARG A 905 -19.75 -15.10 7.48
C ARG A 905 -20.60 -14.70 6.28
N THR A 906 -19.98 -14.34 5.16
CA THR A 906 -20.71 -13.95 3.94
C THR A 906 -21.58 -15.08 3.40
N LEU A 907 -21.08 -16.32 3.40
CA LEU A 907 -21.85 -17.49 2.97
C LEU A 907 -23.05 -17.76 3.89
N SER A 908 -22.84 -17.65 5.20
CA SER A 908 -23.88 -17.79 6.22
C SER A 908 -24.93 -16.67 6.12
N ASP A 909 -24.50 -15.42 5.94
CA ASP A 909 -25.37 -14.25 5.78
C ASP A 909 -26.18 -14.34 4.48
N SER A 910 -25.55 -14.74 3.38
CA SER A 910 -26.23 -15.02 2.10
C SER A 910 -27.31 -16.10 2.26
N SER A 911 -26.99 -17.15 3.01
CA SER A 911 -27.90 -18.25 3.29
C SER A 911 -29.09 -17.83 4.14
N SER A 912 -28.84 -17.18 5.26
CA SER A 912 -29.87 -16.71 6.17
C SER A 912 -30.78 -15.64 5.54
N ARG A 913 -30.24 -14.82 4.63
CA ARG A 913 -31.01 -13.85 3.84
C ARG A 913 -31.96 -14.51 2.84
N GLY A 914 -31.72 -15.77 2.47
CA GLY A 914 -32.51 -16.49 1.47
C GLY A 914 -32.14 -16.14 0.03
N ALA A 915 -30.87 -15.78 -0.24
CA ALA A 915 -30.39 -15.68 -1.62
C ALA A 915 -30.45 -17.07 -2.29
N THR A 916 -30.93 -17.13 -3.53
CA THR A 916 -31.13 -18.43 -4.21
C THR A 916 -29.78 -19.11 -4.47
N TRP A 917 -28.79 -18.37 -4.98
CA TRP A 917 -27.47 -18.87 -5.35
C TRP A 917 -26.33 -18.13 -4.65
N ARG A 918 -25.27 -18.86 -4.34
CA ARG A 918 -23.98 -18.30 -3.91
C ARG A 918 -22.98 -18.60 -5.01
N ILE A 919 -22.50 -17.57 -5.70
CA ILE A 919 -21.50 -17.70 -6.76
C ILE A 919 -20.16 -17.24 -6.20
N ILE A 920 -19.18 -18.13 -6.11
CA ILE A 920 -17.87 -17.85 -5.52
C ILE A 920 -16.87 -17.67 -6.67
N GLY A 921 -16.47 -16.43 -6.94
CA GLY A 921 -15.41 -16.12 -7.89
C GLY A 921 -14.05 -16.27 -7.23
N ASN A 922 -13.26 -17.25 -7.69
CA ASN A 922 -11.91 -17.48 -7.20
C ASN A 922 -10.96 -17.80 -8.35
N GLN A 923 -9.66 -17.75 -8.10
CA GLN A 923 -8.62 -17.83 -9.11
C GLN A 923 -8.37 -19.27 -9.57
N ILE A 924 -8.40 -20.22 -8.62
CA ILE A 924 -7.83 -21.56 -8.75
C ILE A 924 -8.86 -22.67 -8.48
N ILE A 925 -8.58 -23.87 -8.99
CA ILE A 925 -9.45 -25.05 -8.86
C ILE A 925 -9.64 -25.43 -7.40
N PHE A 926 -10.90 -25.51 -6.98
CA PHE A 926 -11.35 -25.87 -5.64
C PHE A 926 -11.58 -27.37 -5.47
N SER A 927 -12.08 -28.07 -6.50
CA SER A 927 -12.25 -29.53 -6.46
C SER A 927 -10.91 -30.23 -6.25
N ARG A 928 -10.94 -31.41 -5.64
CA ARG A 928 -9.74 -32.21 -5.46
C ARG A 928 -9.43 -32.88 -6.79
N ILE A 929 -8.25 -32.64 -7.35
CA ILE A 929 -7.88 -33.17 -8.68
C ILE A 929 -6.59 -33.97 -8.59
N ASN A 930 -6.73 -35.28 -8.62
CA ASN A 930 -5.65 -36.22 -8.87
C ASN A 930 -5.11 -36.08 -10.31
N ILE A 931 -3.88 -35.60 -10.40
CA ILE A 931 -3.12 -35.37 -11.63
C ILE A 931 -2.02 -36.42 -11.85
N THR A 932 -2.01 -37.55 -11.11
CA THR A 932 -0.99 -38.61 -11.28
C THR A 932 -0.89 -39.11 -12.72
N SER A 933 -2.01 -39.37 -13.39
CA SER A 933 -1.98 -39.82 -14.79
C SER A 933 -1.60 -38.74 -15.80
N TRP A 934 -1.54 -37.46 -15.37
CA TRP A 934 -1.02 -36.36 -16.17
C TRP A 934 0.51 -36.30 -16.05
N PHE A 935 1.07 -36.25 -14.84
CA PHE A 935 2.51 -36.03 -14.63
C PHE A 935 3.34 -37.31 -14.46
N GLY A 936 2.71 -38.48 -14.33
CA GLY A 936 3.39 -39.77 -14.22
C GLY A 936 4.08 -40.02 -12.88
N THR A 937 3.84 -39.18 -11.88
CA THR A 937 4.41 -39.28 -10.53
C THR A 937 3.38 -39.86 -9.56
N PHE A 938 3.67 -41.06 -9.02
CA PHE A 938 2.80 -41.75 -8.05
C PHE A 938 2.95 -41.22 -6.62
N GLU A 939 4.05 -40.53 -6.31
CA GLU A 939 4.33 -40.09 -4.94
C GLU A 939 3.50 -38.87 -4.53
N ASN A 940 3.13 -37.98 -5.46
CA ASN A 940 2.38 -36.77 -5.17
C ASN A 940 1.33 -36.48 -6.26
N PRO A 941 0.03 -36.75 -6.00
CA PRO A 941 -1.02 -36.72 -7.00
C PRO A 941 -1.66 -35.33 -7.20
N PHE A 942 -1.24 -34.27 -6.51
CA PHE A 942 -1.98 -32.99 -6.49
C PHE A 942 -1.16 -31.79 -6.95
N ASN A 943 -1.83 -30.74 -7.41
CA ASN A 943 -1.19 -29.47 -7.74
C ASN A 943 -1.08 -28.58 -6.49
N GLY A 944 0.13 -28.39 -5.98
CA GLY A 944 0.39 -27.60 -4.77
C GLY A 944 0.12 -26.10 -4.88
N ASP A 945 -0.13 -25.59 -6.09
CA ASP A 945 -0.55 -24.20 -6.32
C ASP A 945 -2.07 -24.00 -6.36
N GLN A 946 -2.85 -25.08 -6.38
CA GLN A 946 -4.32 -25.06 -6.32
C GLN A 946 -4.82 -25.21 -4.87
N TRP A 947 -6.14 -25.31 -4.65
CA TRP A 947 -6.68 -25.58 -3.32
C TRP A 947 -6.18 -26.90 -2.72
N ASP A 948 -5.75 -27.86 -3.54
CA ASP A 948 -5.11 -29.09 -3.07
C ASP A 948 -3.76 -28.88 -2.36
N GLY A 949 -3.07 -27.76 -2.60
CA GLY A 949 -1.87 -27.36 -1.81
C GLY A 949 -2.20 -26.77 -0.43
N TYR A 950 -3.49 -26.62 -0.13
CA TYR A 950 -4.04 -25.96 1.06
C TYR A 950 -5.25 -26.75 1.59
N MET A 951 -5.12 -28.09 1.64
CA MET A 951 -6.20 -29.02 1.99
C MET A 951 -6.89 -28.67 3.31
N ALA A 952 -6.12 -28.25 4.33
CA ALA A 952 -6.71 -27.84 5.60
C ALA A 952 -7.64 -26.63 5.45
N ASN A 953 -7.29 -25.64 4.62
CA ASN A 953 -8.16 -24.50 4.35
C ASN A 953 -9.38 -24.90 3.51
N ARG A 954 -9.21 -25.78 2.52
CA ARG A 954 -10.30 -26.35 1.71
C ARG A 954 -11.30 -27.10 2.59
N ASN A 955 -10.81 -27.95 3.49
CA ASN A 955 -11.63 -28.75 4.38
C ASN A 955 -12.39 -27.88 5.39
N ARG A 956 -11.80 -26.77 5.88
CA ARG A 956 -12.55 -25.80 6.71
C ARG A 956 -13.68 -25.13 5.93
N THR A 957 -13.48 -24.80 4.64
CA THR A 957 -14.54 -24.27 3.78
C THR A 957 -15.66 -25.29 3.58
N LEU A 958 -15.32 -26.53 3.20
CA LEU A 958 -16.31 -27.61 3.04
C LEU A 958 -17.05 -27.85 4.35
N LYS A 959 -16.33 -27.99 5.47
CA LYS A 959 -16.91 -28.13 6.80
C LYS A 959 -17.93 -27.04 7.10
N HIS A 960 -17.58 -25.79 6.85
CA HIS A 960 -18.51 -24.69 7.07
C HIS A 960 -19.79 -24.83 6.23
N LEU A 961 -19.68 -25.24 4.96
CA LEU A 961 -20.83 -25.44 4.08
C LEU A 961 -21.71 -26.63 4.53
N TYR A 962 -21.10 -27.78 4.86
CA TYR A 962 -21.83 -28.98 5.30
C TYR A 962 -22.46 -28.80 6.68
N ASP A 963 -21.70 -28.35 7.69
CA ASP A 963 -22.19 -28.17 9.07
C ASP A 963 -23.38 -27.20 9.16
N ASN A 964 -23.46 -26.24 8.23
CA ASN A 964 -24.50 -25.21 8.22
C ASN A 964 -25.53 -25.42 7.09
N GLU A 965 -25.51 -26.57 6.41
CA GLU A 965 -26.42 -26.94 5.33
C GLU A 965 -26.53 -25.86 4.22
N ILE A 966 -25.42 -25.19 3.92
CA ILE A 966 -25.36 -24.10 2.94
C ILE A 966 -25.23 -24.71 1.54
N GLY A 967 -26.35 -24.87 0.82
CA GLY A 967 -26.41 -25.34 -0.56
C GLY A 967 -26.38 -24.24 -1.64
N ASN A 968 -26.66 -24.62 -2.89
CA ASN A 968 -26.70 -23.76 -4.09
C ASN A 968 -25.40 -22.97 -4.31
N ASN A 969 -24.26 -23.62 -4.07
CA ASN A 969 -22.95 -23.03 -4.29
C ASN A 969 -22.44 -23.32 -5.70
N ILE A 970 -21.96 -22.29 -6.39
CA ILE A 970 -21.26 -22.40 -7.66
C ILE A 970 -19.87 -21.79 -7.49
N PHE A 971 -18.83 -22.61 -7.55
CA PHE A 971 -17.45 -22.12 -7.55
C PHE A 971 -16.99 -21.85 -8.98
N LEU A 972 -16.33 -20.71 -9.19
CA LEU A 972 -15.71 -20.35 -10.45
C LEU A 972 -14.20 -20.34 -10.28
N ALA A 973 -13.48 -20.83 -11.29
CA ALA A 973 -12.02 -20.87 -11.31
C ALA A 973 -11.43 -20.60 -12.72
N GLY A 974 -10.16 -20.20 -12.75
CA GLY A 974 -9.36 -19.95 -13.94
C GLY A 974 -8.02 -20.70 -13.88
N ASP A 975 -6.91 -19.95 -14.01
CA ASP A 975 -5.48 -20.34 -13.83
C ASP A 975 -4.97 -21.51 -14.70
N SER A 976 -5.61 -22.67 -14.66
CA SER A 976 -5.16 -23.93 -15.26
C SER A 976 -5.11 -23.98 -16.80
N HIS A 977 -5.61 -22.95 -17.49
CA HIS A 977 -5.73 -22.84 -18.95
C HIS A 977 -6.54 -23.96 -19.63
N ALA A 978 -7.39 -24.66 -18.88
CA ALA A 978 -8.27 -25.72 -19.35
C ALA A 978 -9.68 -25.58 -18.75
N ASN A 979 -10.66 -26.19 -19.38
CA ASN A 979 -12.03 -26.25 -18.88
C ASN A 979 -12.20 -27.42 -17.91
N TRP A 980 -12.84 -27.18 -16.77
CA TRP A 980 -13.15 -28.20 -15.76
C TRP A 980 -14.56 -28.01 -15.23
N VAL A 981 -15.29 -29.10 -15.09
CA VAL A 981 -16.63 -29.10 -14.52
C VAL A 981 -16.77 -30.26 -13.56
N SER A 982 -17.05 -29.93 -12.30
CA SER A 982 -17.09 -30.89 -11.19
C SER A 982 -18.34 -30.69 -10.33
N ASP A 983 -18.81 -31.78 -9.70
CA ASP A 983 -19.65 -31.63 -8.51
C ASP A 983 -18.76 -31.25 -7.32
N LEU A 984 -19.26 -30.42 -6.39
CA LEU A 984 -18.51 -30.03 -5.19
C LEU A 984 -18.78 -30.99 -4.04
N VAL A 985 -17.75 -31.74 -3.65
CA VAL A 985 -17.88 -32.86 -2.72
C VAL A 985 -16.74 -32.89 -1.71
N TRP A 986 -17.04 -33.29 -0.48
CA TRP A 986 -16.04 -33.58 0.54
C TRP A 986 -15.75 -35.09 0.62
N LEU A 987 -14.98 -35.59 -0.35
CA LEU A 987 -14.74 -37.04 -0.53
C LEU A 987 -14.18 -37.78 0.69
N ASP A 988 -13.53 -37.09 1.62
CA ASP A 988 -12.94 -37.71 2.80
C ASP A 988 -13.96 -37.93 3.94
N GLU A 989 -15.11 -37.24 3.92
CA GLU A 989 -16.09 -37.23 5.01
C GLU A 989 -17.52 -37.59 4.56
N GLU A 990 -17.83 -37.47 3.26
CA GLU A 990 -19.19 -37.65 2.73
C GLU A 990 -19.27 -38.76 1.68
N ASP A 991 -20.30 -39.60 1.78
CA ASP A 991 -20.55 -40.72 0.87
C ASP A 991 -21.13 -40.24 -0.47
N TYR A 992 -20.27 -39.84 -1.40
CA TYR A 992 -20.70 -39.30 -2.69
C TYR A 992 -21.20 -40.35 -3.67
N ASP A 993 -22.43 -40.21 -4.14
CA ASP A 993 -22.99 -41.04 -5.22
C ASP A 993 -22.75 -40.38 -6.58
N THR A 994 -21.80 -40.94 -7.35
CA THR A 994 -21.46 -40.41 -8.68
C THR A 994 -22.62 -40.48 -9.68
N GLN A 995 -23.49 -41.51 -9.59
CA GLN A 995 -24.60 -41.74 -10.52
C GLN A 995 -25.71 -40.70 -10.32
N THR A 996 -26.08 -40.46 -9.05
CA THR A 996 -27.20 -39.55 -8.73
C THR A 996 -26.73 -38.11 -8.45
N GLY A 997 -25.52 -37.93 -7.95
CA GLY A 997 -25.00 -36.66 -7.43
C GLY A 997 -25.34 -36.39 -5.97
N ALA A 998 -25.93 -37.36 -5.27
CA ALA A 998 -26.25 -37.22 -3.85
C ALA A 998 -24.99 -36.91 -3.02
N ASN A 999 -25.17 -36.10 -1.97
CA ASN A 999 -24.12 -35.61 -1.07
C ASN A 999 -23.10 -34.66 -1.71
N ALA A 1000 -23.41 -34.05 -2.85
CA ALA A 1000 -22.72 -32.84 -3.29
C ALA A 1000 -23.34 -31.57 -2.68
N ILE A 1001 -22.53 -30.52 -2.53
CA ILE A 1001 -22.93 -29.22 -1.93
C ILE A 1001 -22.95 -28.07 -2.96
N GLY A 1002 -22.71 -28.38 -4.23
CA GLY A 1002 -22.67 -27.41 -5.32
C GLY A 1002 -21.99 -27.96 -6.58
N ALA A 1003 -21.61 -27.04 -7.48
CA ALA A 1003 -20.82 -27.36 -8.66
C ALA A 1003 -19.66 -26.38 -8.85
N GLU A 1004 -18.59 -26.84 -9.48
CA GLU A 1004 -17.47 -26.01 -9.91
C GLU A 1004 -17.49 -25.86 -11.44
N PHE A 1005 -17.40 -24.63 -11.91
CA PHE A 1005 -17.22 -24.27 -13.31
C PHE A 1005 -15.88 -23.53 -13.46
N ALA A 1006 -14.87 -24.21 -13.97
CA ALA A 1006 -13.57 -23.61 -14.27
C ALA A 1006 -13.37 -23.44 -15.77
N GLY A 1007 -12.84 -22.28 -16.18
CA GLY A 1007 -12.70 -21.90 -17.58
C GLY A 1007 -11.26 -22.05 -18.11
N THR A 1008 -11.16 -22.38 -19.39
CA THR A 1008 -9.91 -22.26 -20.15
C THR A 1008 -9.44 -20.81 -20.24
N ALA A 1009 -8.20 -20.62 -20.69
CA ALA A 1009 -7.62 -19.32 -20.93
C ALA A 1009 -8.22 -18.61 -22.15
N VAL A 1010 -8.26 -17.28 -22.10
CA VAL A 1010 -8.56 -16.43 -23.27
C VAL A 1010 -7.54 -16.66 -24.38
N THR A 1011 -6.24 -16.71 -24.04
CA THR A 1011 -5.15 -16.98 -24.99
C THR A 1011 -3.97 -17.75 -24.43
N SER A 1012 -3.79 -17.82 -23.11
CA SER A 1012 -2.65 -18.51 -22.49
C SER A 1012 -2.57 -20.00 -22.87
N SER A 1013 -1.37 -20.55 -22.99
CA SER A 1013 -1.18 -21.92 -23.50
C SER A 1013 -1.77 -22.96 -22.55
N GLY A 1014 -2.68 -23.81 -23.04
CA GLY A 1014 -3.17 -24.99 -22.30
C GLY A 1014 -2.45 -26.28 -22.71
N PHE A 1015 -3.20 -27.37 -22.86
CA PHE A 1015 -2.62 -28.69 -23.16
C PHE A 1015 -1.89 -28.65 -24.51
N GLY A 1016 -0.67 -29.19 -24.53
CA GLY A 1016 0.13 -29.29 -25.74
C GLY A 1016 -0.34 -30.41 -26.68
N GLY A 1017 0.05 -30.33 -27.95
CA GLY A 1017 -0.18 -31.40 -28.93
C GLY A 1017 -1.43 -31.21 -29.81
N THR A 1018 -2.00 -32.31 -30.29
CA THR A 1018 -3.21 -32.33 -31.12
C THR A 1018 -4.46 -32.40 -30.25
N ILE A 1019 -5.63 -32.14 -30.84
CA ILE A 1019 -6.90 -32.31 -30.14
C ILE A 1019 -7.06 -33.75 -29.62
N SER A 1020 -6.64 -34.75 -30.39
CA SER A 1020 -6.70 -36.16 -30.00
C SER A 1020 -5.82 -36.46 -28.78
N SER A 1021 -4.62 -35.87 -28.68
CA SER A 1021 -3.77 -36.06 -27.50
C SER A 1021 -4.33 -35.35 -26.27
N ALA A 1022 -4.88 -34.15 -26.45
CA ALA A 1022 -5.54 -33.41 -25.36
C ALA A 1022 -6.79 -34.15 -24.85
N ASN A 1023 -7.60 -34.74 -25.74
CA ASN A 1023 -8.77 -35.54 -25.35
C ASN A 1023 -8.38 -36.83 -24.64
N ALA A 1024 -7.32 -37.51 -25.10
CA ALA A 1024 -6.80 -38.70 -24.41
C ALA A 1024 -6.30 -38.36 -23.00
N GLN A 1025 -5.75 -37.17 -22.80
CA GLN A 1025 -5.36 -36.67 -21.49
C GLN A 1025 -6.56 -36.35 -20.61
N ALA A 1026 -7.57 -35.66 -21.15
CA ALA A 1026 -8.82 -35.39 -20.46
C ALA A 1026 -9.52 -36.68 -20.00
N GLN A 1027 -9.49 -37.73 -20.83
CA GLN A 1027 -10.06 -39.05 -20.49
C GLN A 1027 -9.40 -39.67 -19.26
N LYS A 1028 -8.08 -39.51 -19.10
CA LYS A 1028 -7.36 -39.98 -17.91
C LYS A 1028 -7.77 -39.19 -16.68
N LEU A 1029 -7.80 -37.87 -16.77
CA LEU A 1029 -8.18 -37.00 -15.66
C LEU A 1029 -9.60 -37.29 -15.16
N VAL A 1030 -10.58 -37.37 -16.07
CA VAL A 1030 -11.97 -37.69 -15.73
C VAL A 1030 -12.10 -39.10 -15.15
N LYS A 1031 -11.29 -40.06 -15.61
CA LYS A 1031 -11.30 -41.42 -15.07
C LYS A 1031 -10.75 -41.49 -13.64
N ASP A 1032 -9.73 -40.68 -13.34
CA ASP A 1032 -9.03 -40.73 -12.05
C ASP A 1032 -9.73 -39.92 -10.94
N ASN A 1033 -10.71 -39.08 -11.30
CA ASN A 1033 -11.37 -38.14 -10.41
C ASN A 1033 -12.88 -38.30 -10.48
N VAL A 1034 -13.49 -38.79 -9.40
CA VAL A 1034 -14.91 -39.15 -9.38
C VAL A 1034 -15.83 -37.93 -9.41
N GLU A 1035 -15.39 -36.81 -8.85
CA GLU A 1035 -16.10 -35.53 -8.84
C GLU A 1035 -15.98 -34.76 -10.16
N LEU A 1036 -14.91 -35.00 -10.94
CA LEU A 1036 -14.64 -34.32 -12.21
C LEU A 1036 -15.49 -34.92 -13.32
N LYS A 1037 -16.51 -34.18 -13.77
CA LYS A 1037 -17.49 -34.67 -14.75
C LYS A 1037 -17.13 -34.36 -16.19
N TRP A 1038 -16.41 -33.27 -16.44
CA TRP A 1038 -15.89 -32.95 -17.77
C TRP A 1038 -14.58 -32.17 -17.71
N ASN A 1039 -13.67 -32.49 -18.63
CA ASN A 1039 -12.42 -31.76 -18.83
C ASN A 1039 -12.14 -31.55 -20.32
N GLU A 1040 -11.65 -30.37 -20.69
CA GLU A 1040 -11.25 -30.03 -22.06
C GLU A 1040 -10.10 -29.02 -22.03
N GLY A 1041 -8.93 -29.39 -22.52
CA GLY A 1041 -7.73 -28.55 -22.42
C GLY A 1041 -7.14 -28.09 -23.75
N TYR A 1042 -7.77 -28.38 -24.89
CA TYR A 1042 -7.26 -28.00 -26.21
C TYR A 1042 -7.64 -26.56 -26.57
N TYR A 1043 -8.93 -26.23 -26.51
CA TYR A 1043 -9.43 -24.93 -26.96
C TYR A 1043 -9.19 -23.83 -25.93
N ARG A 1044 -8.85 -22.63 -26.44
CA ARG A 1044 -8.89 -21.37 -25.69
C ARG A 1044 -10.28 -20.77 -25.85
N GLY A 1045 -10.73 -19.92 -24.94
CA GLY A 1045 -12.13 -19.49 -24.97
C GLY A 1045 -12.60 -18.87 -23.67
N TYR A 1046 -13.85 -19.17 -23.33
CA TYR A 1046 -14.58 -18.62 -22.20
C TYR A 1046 -15.85 -19.44 -21.94
N PHE A 1047 -16.57 -19.11 -20.87
CA PHE A 1047 -17.89 -19.66 -20.64
C PHE A 1047 -18.86 -18.58 -20.17
N GLU A 1048 -20.15 -18.85 -20.36
CA GLU A 1048 -21.25 -17.97 -19.94
C GLU A 1048 -22.15 -18.71 -18.96
N LEU A 1049 -22.61 -18.01 -17.93
CA LEU A 1049 -23.63 -18.49 -17.01
C LEU A 1049 -24.92 -17.73 -17.23
N GLN A 1050 -26.03 -18.45 -17.35
CA GLN A 1050 -27.38 -17.90 -17.29
C GLN A 1050 -28.02 -18.37 -15.98
N ILE A 1051 -28.19 -17.44 -15.04
CA ILE A 1051 -28.56 -17.73 -13.66
C ILE A 1051 -30.00 -17.29 -13.45
N SER A 1052 -30.86 -18.19 -13.03
CA SER A 1052 -32.29 -17.95 -12.79
C SER A 1052 -32.72 -18.51 -11.43
N PRO A 1053 -33.90 -18.15 -10.90
CA PRO A 1053 -34.39 -18.72 -9.64
C PRO A 1053 -34.56 -20.25 -9.66
N LYS A 1054 -34.57 -20.87 -10.84
CA LYS A 1054 -34.80 -22.31 -11.01
C LYS A 1054 -33.52 -23.10 -11.26
N GLU A 1055 -32.55 -22.49 -11.94
CA GLU A 1055 -31.36 -23.20 -12.42
C GLU A 1055 -30.26 -22.22 -12.82
N VAL A 1056 -29.02 -22.72 -12.78
CA VAL A 1056 -27.84 -22.13 -13.41
C VAL A 1056 -27.48 -22.97 -14.63
N LYS A 1057 -27.39 -22.32 -15.79
CA LYS A 1057 -26.92 -22.93 -17.04
C LYS A 1057 -25.53 -22.41 -17.39
N ALA A 1058 -24.56 -23.31 -17.55
CA ALA A 1058 -23.21 -22.96 -17.97
C ALA A 1058 -22.95 -23.42 -19.41
N SER A 1059 -22.54 -22.50 -20.28
CA SER A 1059 -22.23 -22.77 -21.68
C SER A 1059 -20.77 -22.44 -21.98
N TYR A 1060 -20.02 -23.45 -22.42
CA TYR A 1060 -18.60 -23.34 -22.72
C TYR A 1060 -18.36 -23.13 -24.21
N PHE A 1061 -17.47 -22.20 -24.55
CA PHE A 1061 -17.15 -21.83 -25.92
C PHE A 1061 -15.64 -21.87 -26.17
N GLY A 1062 -15.24 -22.46 -27.29
CA GLY A 1062 -13.85 -22.53 -27.76
C GLY A 1062 -13.61 -21.66 -28.99
N CYS A 1063 -12.46 -21.00 -29.07
CA CYS A 1063 -11.97 -20.31 -30.25
C CYS A 1063 -11.21 -21.33 -31.13
N PRO A 1064 -11.58 -21.52 -32.41
CA PRO A 1064 -10.85 -22.42 -33.31
C PRO A 1064 -9.36 -22.08 -33.43
N THR A 1065 -9.05 -20.79 -33.36
CA THR A 1065 -7.68 -20.28 -33.34
C THR A 1065 -7.63 -18.92 -32.65
N VAL A 1066 -6.54 -18.68 -31.93
CA VAL A 1066 -6.18 -17.36 -31.38
C VAL A 1066 -5.07 -16.68 -32.18
N ALA A 1067 -4.51 -17.34 -33.19
CA ALA A 1067 -3.38 -16.82 -33.96
C ALA A 1067 -3.76 -15.62 -34.85
N THR A 1068 -5.03 -15.51 -35.22
CA THR A 1068 -5.58 -14.39 -36.00
C THR A 1068 -6.81 -13.82 -35.31
N ARG A 1069 -7.04 -12.53 -35.48
CA ARG A 1069 -8.27 -11.89 -35.01
C ARG A 1069 -9.46 -12.34 -35.86
N ASN A 1070 -10.45 -12.98 -35.25
CA ASN A 1070 -11.63 -13.51 -35.92
C ASN A 1070 -12.85 -13.61 -34.97
N PRO A 1071 -14.08 -13.68 -35.49
CA PRO A 1071 -15.29 -13.79 -34.66
C PRO A 1071 -15.76 -15.24 -34.46
N TYR A 1072 -14.93 -16.24 -34.71
CA TYR A 1072 -15.38 -17.63 -34.69
C TYR A 1072 -15.37 -18.20 -33.28
N GLU A 1073 -16.37 -19.04 -32.98
CA GLU A 1073 -16.45 -19.83 -31.76
C GLU A 1073 -17.12 -21.18 -32.03
N ILE A 1074 -16.82 -22.14 -31.15
CA ILE A 1074 -17.33 -23.50 -31.17
C ILE A 1074 -18.02 -23.72 -29.82
N PRO A 1075 -19.32 -24.09 -29.79
CA PRO A 1075 -19.97 -24.51 -28.56
C PRO A 1075 -19.38 -25.86 -28.13
N LEU A 1076 -18.80 -25.93 -26.93
CA LEU A 1076 -18.07 -27.12 -26.46
C LEU A 1076 -18.96 -28.04 -25.63
N ALA A 1077 -19.66 -27.50 -24.63
CA ALA A 1077 -20.50 -28.24 -23.71
C ALA A 1077 -21.48 -27.30 -22.98
N ASN A 1078 -22.62 -27.84 -22.55
CA ASN A 1078 -23.60 -27.14 -21.73
C ASN A 1078 -23.89 -27.93 -20.46
N PHE A 1079 -23.92 -27.26 -19.31
CA PHE A 1079 -24.22 -27.87 -18.03
C PHE A 1079 -25.38 -27.13 -17.35
N THR A 1080 -26.09 -27.82 -16.46
CA THR A 1080 -27.22 -27.24 -15.73
C THR A 1080 -27.19 -27.70 -14.29
N VAL A 1081 -27.38 -26.79 -13.34
CA VAL A 1081 -27.57 -27.10 -11.93
C VAL A 1081 -28.95 -26.58 -11.54
N ALA A 1082 -29.84 -27.48 -11.13
CA ALA A 1082 -31.17 -27.10 -10.66
C ALA A 1082 -31.10 -26.60 -9.22
N VAL A 1083 -31.97 -25.64 -8.86
CA VAL A 1083 -32.05 -25.11 -7.51
C VAL A 1083 -32.34 -26.22 -6.50
N GLY A 1084 -31.59 -26.25 -5.40
CA GLY A 1084 -31.69 -27.24 -4.34
C GLY A 1084 -31.08 -28.61 -4.68
N ALA A 1085 -30.67 -28.85 -5.95
CA ALA A 1085 -30.03 -30.11 -6.32
C ALA A 1085 -28.58 -30.20 -5.82
N ASN A 1086 -27.87 -29.07 -5.73
CA ASN A 1086 -26.47 -29.01 -5.30
C ASN A 1086 -25.49 -29.86 -6.14
N HIS A 1087 -25.87 -30.23 -7.36
CA HIS A 1087 -25.07 -31.04 -8.25
C HIS A 1087 -25.47 -30.78 -9.72
N LEU A 1088 -24.64 -31.20 -10.66
CA LEU A 1088 -24.92 -31.13 -12.09
C LEU A 1088 -26.18 -31.94 -12.47
N SER A 1089 -26.92 -31.53 -13.47
CA SER A 1089 -28.08 -32.28 -13.95
C SER A 1089 -27.63 -33.51 -14.72
N ARG A 1090 -28.29 -34.65 -14.48
CA ARG A 1090 -28.02 -35.91 -15.18
C ARG A 1090 -29.06 -36.16 -16.30
N PRO A 1091 -28.67 -36.74 -17.45
CA PRO A 1091 -27.31 -37.10 -17.83
C PRO A 1091 -26.42 -35.85 -17.99
N ILE A 1092 -25.15 -35.94 -17.56
CA ILE A 1092 -24.21 -34.82 -17.58
C ILE A 1092 -24.09 -34.29 -19.01
N ALA A 1093 -24.24 -32.98 -19.18
CA ALA A 1093 -24.24 -32.29 -20.48
C ALA A 1093 -25.21 -32.89 -21.54
N GLY A 1094 -26.30 -33.53 -21.12
CA GLY A 1094 -27.19 -34.23 -22.05
C GLY A 1094 -26.54 -35.48 -22.71
N GLY A 1095 -25.46 -35.98 -22.12
CA GLY A 1095 -24.71 -37.17 -22.54
C GLY A 1095 -23.73 -36.95 -23.70
N ASN A 1096 -23.51 -35.71 -24.16
CA ASN A 1096 -22.63 -35.43 -25.29
C ASN A 1096 -21.83 -34.12 -25.10
N VAL A 1097 -20.59 -34.12 -25.58
CA VAL A 1097 -19.72 -32.93 -25.64
C VAL A 1097 -18.98 -32.88 -26.97
N GLU A 1098 -18.60 -31.69 -27.42
CA GLU A 1098 -17.88 -31.49 -28.68
C GLU A 1098 -16.41 -31.94 -28.57
N SER A 1099 -15.76 -31.59 -27.46
CA SER A 1099 -14.34 -31.81 -27.21
C SER A 1099 -14.09 -32.22 -25.75
N GLY A 1100 -12.90 -32.76 -25.49
CA GLY A 1100 -12.50 -33.24 -24.17
C GLY A 1100 -13.09 -34.61 -23.83
N ALA A 1101 -13.26 -34.85 -22.53
CA ALA A 1101 -13.80 -36.09 -22.00
C ALA A 1101 -14.89 -35.81 -20.99
N ILE A 1102 -15.97 -36.60 -21.03
CA ILE A 1102 -17.08 -36.56 -20.09
C ILE A 1102 -17.18 -37.89 -19.35
N SER A 1103 -17.50 -37.85 -18.06
CA SER A 1103 -17.58 -39.02 -17.18
C SER A 1103 -18.58 -40.08 -17.66
N GLU A 1104 -19.75 -39.63 -18.12
CA GLU A 1104 -20.83 -40.48 -18.64
C GLU A 1104 -21.39 -39.88 -19.93
N GLY A 1105 -21.04 -40.48 -21.08
CA GLY A 1105 -21.49 -39.99 -22.39
C GLY A 1105 -20.47 -40.23 -23.50
N THR A 1106 -20.65 -39.54 -24.63
CA THR A 1106 -19.74 -39.65 -25.78
C THR A 1106 -19.34 -38.29 -26.31
N GLN A 1107 -18.09 -38.18 -26.77
CA GLN A 1107 -17.66 -37.04 -27.57
C GLN A 1107 -18.31 -37.14 -28.96
N LYS A 1108 -19.00 -36.08 -29.40
CA LYS A 1108 -19.61 -35.98 -30.73
C LYS A 1108 -19.20 -34.66 -31.37
N LEU A 1109 -18.22 -34.74 -32.27
CA LEU A 1109 -17.75 -33.61 -33.07
C LEU A 1109 -18.84 -33.16 -34.05
N THR A 1110 -19.12 -31.87 -34.10
CA THR A 1110 -19.95 -31.25 -35.13
C THR A 1110 -19.15 -30.98 -36.41
N ASN A 1111 -19.83 -30.68 -37.53
CA ASN A 1111 -19.16 -30.27 -38.77
C ASN A 1111 -18.44 -28.89 -38.67
N VAL A 1112 -18.48 -28.23 -37.51
CA VAL A 1112 -17.89 -26.91 -37.23
C VAL A 1112 -16.54 -27.05 -36.53
N THR A 1113 -16.09 -28.27 -36.19
CA THR A 1113 -14.80 -28.47 -35.54
C THR A 1113 -13.63 -28.30 -36.52
N TYR A 1114 -12.67 -27.44 -36.16
CA TYR A 1114 -11.44 -27.23 -36.92
C TYR A 1114 -10.62 -28.52 -36.99
N ASN A 1115 -10.37 -29.04 -38.19
CA ASN A 1115 -9.62 -30.28 -38.35
C ASN A 1115 -8.12 -29.96 -38.22
N THR A 1116 -7.55 -30.31 -37.07
CA THR A 1116 -6.16 -30.01 -36.72
C THR A 1116 -5.13 -30.82 -37.51
N GLU A 1117 -5.52 -31.97 -38.08
CA GLU A 1117 -4.65 -32.76 -38.97
C GLU A 1117 -4.49 -32.08 -40.32
N THR A 1118 -5.58 -31.47 -40.83
CA THR A 1118 -5.58 -30.79 -42.13
C THR A 1118 -5.37 -29.28 -42.06
N LYS A 1119 -5.38 -28.69 -40.85
CA LYS A 1119 -5.39 -27.23 -40.60
C LYS A 1119 -6.50 -26.50 -41.39
N ARG A 1120 -7.69 -27.10 -41.49
CA ARG A 1120 -8.84 -26.59 -42.24
C ARG A 1120 -10.05 -26.46 -41.34
#